data_AF-A0AAV7B0F9-F1
#
_entry.id   AF-A0AAV7B0F9-F1
#
_cell.length_a   1.000
_cell.length_b   1.000
_cell.length_c   1.000
_cell.angle_alpha   90.00
_cell.angle_beta   90.00
_cell.angle_gamma   90.00
#
_symmetry.space_group_name_H-M   'P 1'
#
loop_
_entity.id
_entity.type
_entity.pdbx_description
1 polymer ?
#
loop_
_entity_poly.entity_id
_entity_poly.type
_entity_poly.pdbx_seq_one_letter_code
_entity_poly.pdbx_strand_id
1 'polypeptide(L)'
;MPHLYLAGKMTSGLQWEESDIGAPPPEKPLRVVYMLVVHGRAVRQLKRLIKAIYHKDHFYYIHVDQRSNYLHREMVQMAEHFTNIRVTPWRMITIWGGASLLTMYLRSMQDLLEMTDWSWDFFINLSATDYPTRTNQELVYFLSKYKDKNFLKSHGRDNARFIKKQGLDRLFHECDSHMWRLGERQIPEGIVLDGGSDWFALTRTFVKYVTYTDDVLVSELRRFYKYTLLPAESFFHTVLENSKDCNTLVDNNLRVTNWNRKLGCRCQYKHIVDWCGCSPNDFKPQDIVRLQQLSRPTFFARKFESSVNQEVLDILDAHLFGEPDSGTPGLKAYWENIYHSMEGLGGLSDVTLTAYTAFIRLSLRKLQSPDHESRKSACSFSADGFPSSIELYFYDDHFQGYLVTQKVNPSETLEIWMMPRGSLRILAQVAAASRIQSIEVGTEWDPKERIFRNFGGLVGPMDEPVAVQKWSHGVNVTVTVVWIDPTYIIAASYDIVVDSEADFTQYKPPLSRPLRPGVWHVRLLHFWELLAEVKFLVIPLTFQNKVPLQKGDRSIHSGPPNGQYMEQNFQALSGILGLPSRVDIEQEANKKSQLLGKDLEKWTDDSLSRFWSVGGICTKTSSPSCPHLPVCADTHWSSLSPDPKSELRSIGPDGRLR
;
A
#
# COMPACT_ATOMS: atom_id res chain seq x y z
N MET A 1 2.74 -25.79 -42.12
CA MET A 1 1.44 -25.36 -42.68
C MET A 1 1.29 -23.88 -42.40
N PRO A 2 0.92 -23.04 -43.37
CA PRO A 2 0.83 -21.60 -43.15
C PRO A 2 -0.35 -21.31 -42.20
N HIS A 3 -0.09 -20.60 -41.10
CA HIS A 3 -1.11 -20.17 -40.16
C HIS A 3 -2.05 -19.19 -40.88
N LEU A 4 -3.35 -19.45 -40.79
CA LEU A 4 -4.40 -18.78 -41.55
C LEU A 4 -4.50 -17.31 -41.12
N TYR A 5 -4.25 -16.38 -42.05
CA TYR A 5 -4.45 -14.94 -41.83
C TYR A 5 -5.95 -14.61 -41.86
N LEU A 6 -6.59 -14.45 -40.71
CA LEU A 6 -7.87 -13.75 -40.63
C LEU A 6 -7.58 -12.24 -40.70
N ALA A 7 -8.15 -11.58 -41.71
CA ALA A 7 -8.01 -10.13 -41.91
C ALA A 7 -8.83 -9.37 -40.85
N GLY A 8 -8.21 -9.08 -39.70
CA GLY A 8 -8.74 -8.17 -38.68
C GLY A 8 -9.22 -8.82 -37.39
N LYS A 9 -9.29 -8.01 -36.32
CA LYS A 9 -9.75 -8.43 -34.99
C LYS A 9 -11.22 -8.84 -35.02
N MET A 10 -11.49 -10.11 -34.74
CA MET A 10 -12.85 -10.61 -34.58
C MET A 10 -13.33 -10.25 -33.17
N THR A 11 -14.14 -9.20 -33.04
CA THR A 11 -14.86 -8.95 -31.78
C THR A 11 -16.04 -9.92 -31.73
N SER A 12 -15.90 -10.99 -30.95
CA SER A 12 -17.04 -11.85 -30.65
C SER A 12 -18.04 -11.01 -29.84
N GLY A 13 -19.20 -10.74 -30.45
CA GLY A 13 -20.31 -10.04 -29.80
C GLY A 13 -20.86 -10.87 -28.66
N LEU A 14 -20.29 -10.72 -27.47
CA LEU A 14 -20.82 -11.31 -26.25
C LEU A 14 -22.21 -10.72 -26.01
N GLN A 15 -23.24 -11.56 -26.06
CA GLN A 15 -24.57 -11.20 -25.58
C GLN A 15 -24.62 -11.50 -24.07
N TRP A 16 -24.89 -10.46 -23.29
CA TRP A 16 -25.12 -10.53 -21.85
C TRP A 16 -26.46 -9.84 -21.58
N GLU A 17 -27.49 -10.64 -21.35
CA GLU A 17 -28.84 -10.16 -21.06
C GLU A 17 -29.10 -10.29 -19.56
N GLU A 18 -29.88 -9.37 -18.95
CA GLU A 18 -30.22 -9.44 -17.52
C GLU A 18 -30.93 -10.74 -17.13
N SER A 19 -31.53 -11.46 -18.08
CA SER A 19 -32.13 -12.80 -17.90
C SER A 19 -31.12 -13.91 -17.58
N ASP A 20 -29.82 -13.67 -17.73
CA ASP A 20 -28.76 -14.60 -17.30
C ASP A 20 -28.53 -14.55 -15.77
N ILE A 21 -29.13 -13.59 -15.04
CA ILE A 21 -29.03 -13.45 -13.58
C ILE A 21 -30.04 -14.38 -12.89
N GLY A 22 -29.54 -15.31 -12.06
CA GLY A 22 -30.38 -16.28 -11.33
C GLY A 22 -30.68 -17.59 -12.08
N ALA A 23 -30.03 -17.81 -13.23
CA ALA A 23 -30.10 -19.09 -13.95
C ALA A 23 -29.58 -20.26 -13.09
N PRO A 24 -30.16 -21.48 -13.23
CA PRO A 24 -29.70 -22.65 -12.49
C PRO A 24 -28.23 -22.97 -12.84
N PRO A 25 -27.46 -23.54 -11.89
CA PRO A 25 -26.09 -23.93 -12.16
C PRO A 25 -26.03 -24.91 -13.34
N PRO A 26 -25.07 -24.76 -14.26
CA PRO A 26 -24.90 -25.72 -15.35
C PRO A 26 -24.63 -27.13 -14.80
N GLU A 27 -25.10 -28.17 -15.49
CA GLU A 27 -24.99 -29.58 -15.04
C GLU A 27 -23.55 -30.01 -14.71
N LYS A 28 -22.56 -29.39 -15.35
CA LYS A 28 -21.13 -29.52 -15.04
C LYS A 28 -20.54 -28.12 -14.83
N PRO A 29 -20.52 -27.61 -13.58
CA PRO A 29 -19.98 -26.30 -13.30
C PRO A 29 -18.48 -26.25 -13.55
N LEU A 30 -18.06 -25.19 -14.22
CA LEU A 30 -16.67 -24.94 -14.53
C LEU A 30 -15.88 -24.61 -13.25
N ARG A 31 -14.64 -25.11 -13.17
CA ARG A 31 -13.73 -24.86 -12.05
C ARG A 31 -12.65 -23.87 -12.43
N VAL A 32 -12.46 -22.87 -11.57
CA VAL A 32 -11.46 -21.82 -11.76
C VAL A 32 -10.23 -22.11 -10.91
N VAL A 33 -9.04 -21.89 -11.49
CA VAL A 33 -7.83 -21.66 -10.70
C VAL A 33 -7.52 -20.17 -10.64
N TYR A 34 -7.49 -19.64 -9.43
CA TYR A 34 -7.09 -18.28 -9.13
C TYR A 34 -5.59 -18.24 -8.84
N MET A 35 -4.83 -17.59 -9.72
CA MET A 35 -3.43 -17.29 -9.50
C MET A 35 -3.32 -15.95 -8.76
N LEU A 36 -3.11 -16.00 -7.45
CA LEU A 36 -2.96 -14.81 -6.60
C LEU A 36 -1.49 -14.39 -6.59
N VAL A 37 -1.18 -13.22 -7.14
CA VAL A 37 0.18 -12.67 -7.21
C VAL A 37 0.27 -11.49 -6.25
N VAL A 38 0.90 -11.72 -5.09
CA VAL A 38 0.76 -10.81 -3.93
C VAL A 38 2.11 -10.36 -3.36
N HIS A 39 2.13 -9.16 -2.81
CA HIS A 39 3.28 -8.56 -2.14
C HIS A 39 2.80 -7.54 -1.11
N GLY A 40 3.72 -7.04 -0.26
CA GLY A 40 3.41 -6.02 0.73
C GLY A 40 2.94 -6.60 2.05
N ARG A 41 2.06 -5.86 2.75
CA ARG A 41 1.70 -6.11 4.17
C ARG A 41 0.22 -6.39 4.43
N ALA A 42 -0.66 -6.17 3.45
CA ALA A 42 -2.11 -6.18 3.58
C ALA A 42 -2.72 -7.61 3.70
N VAL A 43 -2.27 -8.40 4.68
CA VAL A 43 -2.70 -9.79 4.92
C VAL A 43 -4.21 -9.87 5.16
N ARG A 44 -4.77 -8.96 5.96
CA ARG A 44 -6.21 -8.97 6.29
C ARG A 44 -7.08 -8.67 5.07
N GLN A 45 -6.67 -7.73 4.22
CA GLN A 45 -7.36 -7.46 2.97
C GLN A 45 -7.26 -8.66 2.01
N LEU A 46 -6.10 -9.31 1.90
CA LEU A 46 -5.95 -10.51 1.08
C LEU A 46 -6.85 -11.65 1.58
N LYS A 47 -6.93 -11.87 2.90
CA LYS A 47 -7.86 -12.84 3.48
C LYS A 47 -9.32 -12.46 3.17
N ARG A 48 -9.69 -11.18 3.30
CA ARG A 48 -11.02 -10.67 2.91
C ARG A 48 -11.34 -10.93 1.43
N LEU A 49 -10.37 -10.73 0.52
CA LEU A 49 -10.50 -11.08 -0.90
C LEU A 49 -10.72 -12.58 -1.07
N ILE A 50 -9.85 -13.42 -0.50
CA ILE A 50 -9.96 -14.88 -0.59
C ILE A 50 -11.34 -15.33 -0.09
N LYS A 51 -11.81 -14.79 1.03
CA LYS A 51 -13.14 -15.07 1.58
C LYS A 51 -14.27 -14.81 0.58
N ALA A 52 -14.22 -13.67 -0.12
CA ALA A 52 -15.22 -13.30 -1.13
C ALA A 52 -15.21 -14.22 -2.36
N ILE A 53 -14.03 -14.63 -2.83
CA ILE A 53 -13.87 -15.47 -4.03
C ILE A 53 -13.84 -16.97 -3.74
N TYR A 54 -13.83 -17.38 -2.47
CA TYR A 54 -13.68 -18.78 -2.09
C TYR A 54 -14.87 -19.64 -2.52
N HIS A 55 -14.61 -20.78 -3.13
CA HIS A 55 -15.54 -21.90 -3.24
C HIS A 55 -14.74 -23.21 -3.18
N LYS A 56 -15.29 -24.23 -2.52
CA LYS A 56 -14.63 -25.54 -2.35
C LYS A 56 -14.24 -26.23 -3.67
N ASP A 57 -14.93 -25.93 -4.77
CA ASP A 57 -14.69 -26.55 -6.09
C ASP A 57 -13.62 -25.81 -6.93
N HIS A 58 -13.22 -24.61 -6.51
CA HIS A 58 -12.17 -23.83 -7.16
C HIS A 58 -10.81 -24.09 -6.51
N PHE A 59 -9.75 -23.60 -7.16
CA PHE A 59 -8.38 -23.75 -6.70
C PHE A 59 -7.69 -22.38 -6.56
N TYR A 60 -6.80 -22.26 -5.59
CA TYR A 60 -6.11 -20.99 -5.30
C TYR A 60 -4.61 -21.25 -5.21
N TYR A 61 -3.86 -20.71 -6.16
CA TYR A 61 -2.41 -20.81 -6.18
C TYR A 61 -1.77 -19.45 -5.91
N ILE A 62 -1.04 -19.35 -4.81
CA ILE A 62 -0.57 -18.07 -4.27
C ILE A 62 0.93 -17.95 -4.47
N HIS A 63 1.34 -17.00 -5.29
CA HIS A 63 2.73 -16.54 -5.36
C HIS A 63 2.89 -15.32 -4.46
N VAL A 64 3.86 -15.38 -3.55
CA VAL A 64 4.23 -14.25 -2.69
C VAL A 64 5.63 -13.77 -3.05
N ASP A 65 5.76 -12.49 -3.41
CA ASP A 65 7.04 -11.85 -3.76
C ASP A 65 8.12 -12.18 -2.72
N GLN A 66 9.33 -12.51 -3.19
CA GLN A 66 10.43 -12.97 -2.35
C GLN A 66 10.83 -11.98 -1.24
N ARG A 67 10.53 -10.69 -1.40
CA ARG A 67 10.80 -9.65 -0.39
C ARG A 67 9.74 -9.59 0.70
N SER A 68 8.55 -10.16 0.48
CA SER A 68 7.40 -10.06 1.39
C SER A 68 7.30 -11.27 2.34
N ASN A 69 8.31 -11.45 3.21
CA ASN A 69 8.43 -12.63 4.07
C ASN A 69 7.32 -12.76 5.13
N TYR A 70 6.90 -11.64 5.74
CA TYR A 70 5.75 -11.62 6.64
C TYR A 70 4.49 -12.17 5.95
N LEU A 71 4.11 -11.60 4.81
CA LEU A 71 2.95 -12.04 4.02
C LEU A 71 3.06 -13.51 3.63
N HIS A 72 4.26 -13.97 3.22
CA HIS A 72 4.48 -15.37 2.84
C HIS A 72 4.19 -16.33 4.00
N ARG A 73 4.72 -16.06 5.19
CA ARG A 73 4.47 -16.90 6.37
C ARG A 73 2.98 -16.96 6.71
N GLU A 74 2.29 -15.82 6.67
CA GLU A 74 0.84 -15.76 6.92
C GLU A 74 0.04 -16.55 5.89
N MET A 75 0.46 -16.52 4.61
CA MET A 75 -0.20 -17.28 3.54
C MET A 75 0.06 -18.79 3.62
N VAL A 76 1.27 -19.21 3.98
CA VAL A 76 1.60 -20.63 4.19
C VAL A 76 0.79 -21.21 5.34
N GLN A 77 0.80 -20.55 6.51
CA GLN A 77 0.02 -21.00 7.68
C GLN A 77 -1.48 -21.05 7.38
N MET A 78 -2.00 -20.08 6.63
CA MET A 78 -3.40 -20.08 6.22
C MET A 78 -3.71 -21.25 5.27
N ALA A 79 -2.86 -21.50 4.28
CA ALA A 79 -3.08 -22.55 3.28
C ALA A 79 -3.12 -23.97 3.89
N GLU A 80 -2.45 -24.21 5.02
CA GLU A 80 -2.50 -25.50 5.74
C GLU A 80 -3.92 -25.94 6.14
N HIS A 81 -4.85 -24.98 6.25
CA HIS A 81 -6.24 -25.24 6.64
C HIS A 81 -7.16 -25.56 5.46
N PHE A 82 -6.67 -25.51 4.21
CA PHE A 82 -7.48 -25.67 3.01
C PHE A 82 -6.81 -26.60 1.99
N THR A 83 -7.52 -27.64 1.57
CA THR A 83 -6.99 -28.61 0.59
C THR A 83 -6.88 -28.06 -0.83
N ASN A 84 -7.62 -26.99 -1.14
CA ASN A 84 -7.68 -26.35 -2.45
C ASN A 84 -6.94 -25.00 -2.51
N ILE A 85 -6.13 -24.68 -1.50
CA ILE A 85 -5.22 -23.52 -1.48
C ILE A 85 -3.78 -24.02 -1.38
N ARG A 86 -2.90 -23.55 -2.26
CA ARG A 86 -1.46 -23.86 -2.25
C ARG A 86 -0.65 -22.59 -2.45
N VAL A 87 0.50 -22.52 -1.80
CA VAL A 87 1.50 -21.44 -2.00
C VAL A 87 2.61 -21.99 -2.89
N THR A 88 3.13 -21.17 -3.82
CA THR A 88 4.26 -21.58 -4.66
C THR A 88 5.49 -21.91 -3.80
N PRO A 89 6.16 -23.06 -3.99
CA PRO A 89 7.35 -23.40 -3.21
C PRO A 89 8.56 -22.55 -3.62
N TRP A 90 8.52 -21.97 -4.82
CA TRP A 90 9.48 -21.01 -5.34
C TRP A 90 8.89 -19.60 -5.27
N ARG A 91 9.75 -18.60 -5.15
CA ARG A 91 9.38 -17.19 -5.07
C ARG A 91 10.31 -16.39 -5.98
N MET A 92 9.79 -15.31 -6.55
CA MET A 92 10.55 -14.40 -7.42
C MET A 92 10.39 -12.99 -6.89
N ILE A 93 11.36 -12.14 -7.17
CA ILE A 93 11.25 -10.69 -6.96
C ILE A 93 10.52 -10.11 -8.17
N THR A 94 9.20 -9.97 -8.07
CA THR A 94 8.36 -9.48 -9.17
C THR A 94 8.25 -7.96 -9.09
N ILE A 95 9.32 -7.26 -9.50
CA ILE A 95 9.33 -5.80 -9.55
C ILE A 95 8.32 -5.26 -10.56
N TRP A 96 7.89 -4.00 -10.36
CA TRP A 96 7.00 -3.34 -11.33
C TRP A 96 7.67 -3.32 -12.72
N GLY A 97 6.95 -3.77 -13.75
CA GLY A 97 7.46 -3.85 -15.12
C GLY A 97 8.48 -4.96 -15.40
N GLY A 98 8.88 -5.74 -14.39
CA GLY A 98 9.89 -6.79 -14.51
C GLY A 98 9.54 -7.91 -15.50
N ALA A 99 10.55 -8.45 -16.16
CA ALA A 99 10.49 -9.67 -16.97
C ALA A 99 10.12 -10.92 -16.14
N SER A 100 10.46 -10.91 -14.86
CA SER A 100 10.17 -11.95 -13.88
C SER A 100 8.68 -12.22 -13.71
N LEU A 101 7.80 -11.23 -13.94
CA LEU A 101 6.35 -11.43 -13.84
C LEU A 101 5.83 -12.45 -14.87
N LEU A 102 6.29 -12.37 -16.13
CA LEU A 102 5.91 -13.37 -17.14
C LEU A 102 6.53 -14.73 -16.82
N THR A 103 7.79 -14.75 -16.38
CA THR A 103 8.47 -15.99 -15.98
C THR A 103 7.70 -16.70 -14.85
N MET A 104 7.22 -15.93 -13.87
CA MET A 104 6.37 -16.41 -12.77
C MET A 104 5.06 -16.99 -13.29
N TYR A 105 4.36 -16.31 -14.20
CA TYR A 105 3.12 -16.84 -14.78
C TYR A 105 3.35 -18.15 -15.53
N LEU A 106 4.35 -18.21 -16.41
CA LEU A 106 4.65 -19.40 -17.20
C LEU A 106 5.02 -20.60 -16.30
N ARG A 107 5.82 -20.37 -15.25
CA ARG A 107 6.16 -21.41 -14.27
C ARG A 107 4.94 -21.88 -13.47
N SER A 108 4.09 -20.94 -13.02
CA SER A 108 2.87 -21.28 -12.30
C SER A 108 1.88 -22.06 -13.17
N MET A 109 1.75 -21.68 -14.44
CA MET A 109 0.94 -22.41 -15.43
C MET A 109 1.45 -23.83 -15.63
N GLN A 110 2.77 -24.03 -15.68
CA GLN A 110 3.37 -25.36 -15.73
C GLN A 110 3.03 -26.17 -14.47
N ASP A 111 3.30 -25.64 -13.27
CA ASP A 111 3.00 -26.31 -12.01
C ASP A 111 1.52 -26.75 -11.94
N LEU A 112 0.60 -25.86 -12.33
CA LEU A 112 -0.85 -26.10 -12.32
C LEU A 112 -1.30 -27.16 -13.33
N LEU A 113 -0.61 -27.32 -14.46
CA LEU A 113 -0.89 -28.38 -15.43
C LEU A 113 -0.37 -29.75 -14.94
N GLU A 114 0.69 -29.75 -14.14
CA GLU A 114 1.31 -30.95 -13.56
C GLU A 114 0.60 -31.44 -12.29
N MET A 115 -0.14 -30.57 -11.59
CA MET A 115 -1.04 -30.93 -10.48
C MET A 115 -2.27 -31.70 -10.97
N THR A 116 -2.12 -33.01 -11.15
CA THR A 116 -3.19 -33.90 -11.66
C THR A 116 -4.41 -34.00 -10.75
N ASP A 117 -4.26 -33.71 -9.46
CA ASP A 117 -5.36 -33.68 -8.49
C ASP A 117 -6.21 -32.39 -8.60
N TRP A 118 -5.72 -31.36 -9.30
CA TRP A 118 -6.43 -30.10 -9.55
C TRP A 118 -6.94 -30.03 -10.99
N SER A 119 -8.22 -30.38 -11.17
CA SER A 119 -8.85 -30.38 -12.49
C SER A 119 -9.56 -29.06 -12.79
N TRP A 120 -8.81 -27.97 -12.95
CA TRP A 120 -9.35 -26.65 -13.32
C TRP A 120 -9.60 -26.52 -14.83
N ASP A 121 -10.38 -25.51 -15.22
CA ASP A 121 -10.75 -25.23 -16.62
C ASP A 121 -10.36 -23.80 -17.07
N PHE A 122 -10.35 -22.83 -16.15
CA PHE A 122 -9.90 -21.45 -16.40
C PHE A 122 -8.80 -21.01 -15.43
N PHE A 123 -7.82 -20.29 -15.96
CA PHE A 123 -6.81 -19.57 -15.21
C PHE A 123 -7.19 -18.09 -15.09
N ILE A 124 -7.31 -17.56 -13.87
CA ILE A 124 -7.59 -16.14 -13.61
C ILE A 124 -6.51 -15.59 -12.68
N ASN A 125 -5.81 -14.53 -13.09
CA ASN A 125 -4.84 -13.87 -12.22
C ASN A 125 -5.46 -12.70 -11.43
N LEU A 126 -5.11 -12.57 -10.15
CA LEU A 126 -5.54 -11.47 -9.27
C LEU A 126 -4.36 -10.97 -8.42
N SER A 127 -4.34 -9.69 -8.09
CA SER A 127 -3.48 -9.15 -7.03
C SER A 127 -4.21 -9.08 -5.69
N ALA A 128 -3.49 -8.76 -4.61
CA ALA A 128 -4.10 -8.44 -3.32
C ALA A 128 -5.00 -7.18 -3.33
N THR A 129 -4.95 -6.41 -4.43
CA THR A 129 -5.72 -5.16 -4.63
C THR A 129 -6.84 -5.29 -5.67
N ASP A 130 -7.12 -6.52 -6.14
CA ASP A 130 -8.31 -6.82 -6.92
C ASP A 130 -9.48 -7.18 -5.97
N TYR A 131 -10.71 -6.97 -6.42
CA TYR A 131 -11.92 -7.41 -5.71
C TYR A 131 -13.02 -7.85 -6.67
N PRO A 132 -13.84 -8.86 -6.35
CA PRO A 132 -15.00 -9.23 -7.18
C PRO A 132 -16.02 -8.09 -7.25
N THR A 133 -16.71 -7.99 -8.38
CA THR A 133 -17.83 -7.05 -8.61
C THR A 133 -19.15 -7.75 -8.92
N ARG A 134 -19.11 -9.09 -8.99
CA ARG A 134 -20.22 -10.00 -9.23
C ARG A 134 -20.01 -11.25 -8.40
N THR A 135 -21.07 -12.01 -8.18
CA THR A 135 -21.02 -13.23 -7.38
C THR A 135 -20.26 -14.36 -8.08
N ASN A 136 -19.78 -15.33 -7.30
CA ASN A 136 -19.15 -16.53 -7.87
C ASN A 136 -20.09 -17.32 -8.80
N GLN A 137 -21.39 -17.35 -8.50
CA GLN A 137 -22.38 -18.04 -9.32
C GLN A 137 -22.50 -17.39 -10.70
N GLU A 138 -22.59 -16.07 -10.77
CA GLU A 138 -22.62 -15.33 -12.04
C GLU A 138 -21.35 -15.57 -12.87
N LEU A 139 -20.17 -15.57 -12.21
CA LEU A 139 -18.90 -15.86 -12.88
C LEU A 139 -18.88 -17.27 -13.48
N VAL A 140 -19.24 -18.28 -12.69
CA VAL A 140 -19.26 -19.68 -13.16
C VAL A 140 -20.26 -19.86 -14.29
N TYR A 141 -21.44 -19.25 -14.20
CA TYR A 141 -22.44 -19.29 -15.27
C TYR A 141 -21.88 -18.67 -16.57
N PHE A 142 -21.31 -17.47 -16.49
CA PHE A 142 -20.73 -16.78 -17.65
C PHE A 142 -19.59 -17.58 -18.29
N LEU A 143 -18.63 -18.05 -17.49
CA LEU A 143 -17.51 -18.84 -18.01
C LEU A 143 -17.95 -20.19 -18.58
N SER A 144 -18.99 -20.81 -18.03
CA SER A 144 -19.54 -22.06 -18.57
C SER A 144 -20.17 -21.85 -19.95
N LYS A 145 -20.88 -20.72 -20.16
CA LYS A 145 -21.45 -20.32 -21.47
C LYS A 145 -20.36 -20.05 -22.51
N TYR A 146 -19.23 -19.48 -22.09
CA TYR A 146 -18.13 -19.07 -22.96
C TYR A 146 -16.83 -19.88 -22.71
N LYS A 147 -16.97 -21.18 -22.42
CA LYS A 147 -15.87 -22.04 -21.94
C LYS A 147 -14.67 -22.17 -22.88
N ASP A 148 -14.89 -21.95 -24.17
CA ASP A 148 -13.88 -22.07 -25.23
C ASP A 148 -13.27 -20.70 -25.61
N LYS A 149 -13.51 -19.64 -24.82
CA LYS A 149 -13.06 -18.27 -25.10
C LYS A 149 -11.98 -17.79 -24.14
N ASN A 150 -11.02 -17.02 -24.66
CA ASN A 150 -9.94 -16.39 -23.91
C ASN A 150 -10.20 -14.88 -23.79
N PHE A 151 -10.11 -14.35 -22.57
CA PHE A 151 -10.50 -13.00 -22.22
C PHE A 151 -9.27 -12.14 -21.97
N LEU A 152 -8.86 -11.38 -22.99
CA LEU A 152 -7.73 -10.45 -22.96
C LEU A 152 -8.22 -9.08 -23.42
N LYS A 153 -7.72 -7.99 -22.83
CA LYS A 153 -8.10 -6.64 -23.23
C LYS A 153 -6.95 -5.96 -23.96
N SER A 154 -7.16 -5.64 -25.23
CA SER A 154 -6.21 -4.87 -26.04
C SER A 154 -6.30 -3.37 -25.72
N HIS A 155 -5.24 -2.63 -26.06
CA HIS A 155 -5.14 -1.18 -25.87
C HIS A 155 -6.19 -0.39 -26.67
N GLY A 156 -6.66 -0.94 -27.80
CA GLY A 156 -7.73 -0.38 -28.62
C GLY A 156 -7.40 0.94 -29.33
N ARG A 157 -6.11 1.24 -29.53
CA ARG A 157 -5.59 2.50 -30.10
C ARG A 157 -4.66 2.21 -31.28
N ASP A 158 -3.95 3.24 -31.73
CA ASP A 158 -2.88 3.09 -32.73
C ASP A 158 -1.76 2.16 -32.24
N ASN A 159 -1.48 1.11 -33.01
CA ASN A 159 -0.56 0.05 -32.59
C ASN A 159 0.91 0.49 -32.59
N ALA A 160 1.32 1.32 -33.57
CA ALA A 160 2.67 1.85 -33.61
C ALA A 160 2.99 2.71 -32.37
N ARG A 161 2.02 3.51 -31.93
CA ARG A 161 2.11 4.29 -30.69
C ARG A 161 2.12 3.40 -29.44
N PHE A 162 1.38 2.28 -29.43
CA PHE A 162 1.42 1.31 -28.34
C PHE A 162 2.82 0.71 -28.20
N ILE A 163 3.40 0.17 -29.29
CA ILE A 163 4.75 -0.39 -29.33
C ILE A 163 5.78 0.57 -28.73
N LYS A 164 5.78 1.83 -29.19
CA LYS A 164 6.70 2.86 -28.71
C LYS A 164 6.48 3.22 -27.23
N LYS A 165 5.22 3.28 -26.77
CA LYS A 165 4.91 3.65 -25.37
C LYS A 165 5.25 2.55 -24.38
N GLN A 166 5.07 1.30 -24.78
CA GLN A 166 5.44 0.13 -23.99
C GLN A 166 6.94 -0.17 -24.04
N GLY A 167 7.69 0.47 -24.95
CA GLY A 167 9.10 0.18 -25.15
C GLY A 167 9.34 -1.21 -25.74
N LEU A 168 8.40 -1.75 -26.52
CA LEU A 168 8.56 -3.06 -27.16
C LEU A 168 9.68 -3.06 -28.21
N ASP A 169 10.01 -1.89 -28.76
CA ASP A 169 11.14 -1.61 -29.65
C ASP A 169 12.47 -1.34 -28.90
N ARG A 170 12.48 -1.56 -27.57
CA ARG A 170 13.66 -1.44 -26.71
C ARG A 170 14.02 -2.80 -26.11
N LEU A 171 15.31 -3.01 -25.92
CA LEU A 171 15.84 -4.17 -25.21
C LEU A 171 15.98 -3.83 -23.72
N PHE A 172 15.41 -4.67 -22.87
CA PHE A 172 15.54 -4.56 -21.42
C PHE A 172 16.18 -5.80 -20.82
N HIS A 173 16.84 -5.65 -19.67
CA HIS A 173 17.35 -6.78 -18.89
C HIS A 173 17.03 -6.57 -17.40
N GLU A 174 16.41 -7.57 -16.78
CA GLU A 174 16.17 -7.57 -15.35
C GLU A 174 17.39 -8.12 -14.61
N CYS A 175 18.01 -7.29 -13.76
CA CYS A 175 19.13 -7.66 -12.91
C CYS A 175 19.14 -6.76 -11.66
N ASP A 176 19.56 -7.29 -10.51
CA ASP A 176 19.65 -6.57 -9.23
C ASP A 176 18.35 -5.84 -8.83
N SER A 177 17.20 -6.49 -9.07
CA SER A 177 15.86 -5.93 -8.82
C SER A 177 15.58 -4.61 -9.57
N HIS A 178 16.21 -4.41 -10.73
CA HIS A 178 16.01 -3.27 -11.62
C HIS A 178 15.83 -3.71 -13.08
N MET A 179 15.02 -2.97 -13.85
CA MET A 179 14.89 -3.15 -15.31
C MET A 179 15.77 -2.16 -16.06
N TRP A 180 16.93 -2.65 -16.51
CA TRP A 180 17.92 -1.88 -17.26
C TRP A 180 17.55 -1.79 -18.73
N ARG A 181 17.52 -0.58 -19.30
CA ARG A 181 17.32 -0.38 -20.74
C ARG A 181 18.66 -0.43 -21.47
N LEU A 182 18.86 -1.45 -22.30
CA LEU A 182 20.15 -1.72 -22.95
C LEU A 182 20.31 -1.09 -24.34
N GLY A 183 19.20 -0.76 -25.01
CA GLY A 183 19.25 -0.17 -26.35
C GLY A 183 17.97 -0.37 -27.15
N GLU A 184 18.07 -0.12 -28.44
CA GLU A 184 16.98 -0.39 -29.40
C GLU A 184 17.02 -1.84 -29.87
N ARG A 185 15.88 -2.38 -30.31
CA ARG A 185 15.80 -3.66 -31.01
C ARG A 185 14.77 -3.61 -32.12
N GLN A 186 14.91 -4.49 -33.10
CA GLN A 186 13.92 -4.64 -34.16
C GLN A 186 12.72 -5.46 -33.68
N ILE A 187 11.56 -5.11 -34.23
CA ILE A 187 10.32 -5.85 -34.04
C ILE A 187 10.30 -7.04 -35.01
N PRO A 188 9.97 -8.27 -34.55
CA PRO A 188 9.89 -9.42 -35.44
C PRO A 188 8.88 -9.21 -36.57
N GLU A 189 9.29 -9.49 -37.81
CA GLU A 189 8.41 -9.42 -38.98
C GLU A 189 7.52 -10.66 -39.09
N GLY A 190 6.39 -10.52 -39.80
CA GLY A 190 5.48 -11.64 -40.08
C GLY A 190 4.54 -12.03 -38.95
N ILE A 191 4.51 -11.27 -37.85
CA ILE A 191 3.57 -11.47 -36.73
C ILE A 191 2.81 -10.18 -36.39
N VAL A 192 1.63 -10.35 -35.81
CA VAL A 192 0.85 -9.24 -35.24
C VAL A 192 1.24 -9.07 -33.78
N LEU A 193 1.95 -7.98 -33.46
CA LEU A 193 2.15 -7.56 -32.07
C LEU A 193 0.95 -6.80 -31.56
N ASP A 194 0.36 -7.28 -30.47
CA ASP A 194 -0.71 -6.59 -29.75
C ASP A 194 -0.49 -6.68 -28.24
N GLY A 195 -1.24 -5.88 -27.49
CA GLY A 195 -1.22 -5.94 -26.03
C GLY A 195 -2.23 -5.00 -25.39
N GLY A 196 -2.20 -4.92 -24.07
CA GLY A 196 -3.06 -4.07 -23.28
C GLY A 196 -2.94 -4.44 -21.81
N SER A 197 -4.03 -4.95 -21.21
CA SER A 197 -4.00 -5.33 -19.80
C SER A 197 -3.29 -6.67 -19.59
N ASP A 198 -2.46 -6.76 -18.55
CA ASP A 198 -1.87 -7.98 -18.00
C ASP A 198 -2.81 -8.77 -17.06
N TRP A 199 -4.08 -8.37 -16.97
CA TRP A 199 -5.12 -9.06 -16.20
C TRP A 199 -6.04 -9.75 -17.19
N PHE A 200 -6.27 -11.06 -17.00
CA PHE A 200 -6.93 -11.89 -17.99
C PHE A 200 -7.63 -13.10 -17.37
N ALA A 201 -8.44 -13.77 -18.18
CA ALA A 201 -8.95 -15.11 -17.91
C ALA A 201 -8.68 -15.99 -19.15
N LEU A 202 -7.92 -17.08 -18.96
CA LEU A 202 -7.47 -17.95 -20.05
C LEU A 202 -7.99 -19.36 -19.86
N THR A 203 -8.33 -20.03 -20.96
CA THR A 203 -8.75 -21.42 -20.94
C THR A 203 -7.57 -22.35 -20.65
N ARG A 204 -7.81 -23.49 -20.01
CA ARG A 204 -6.79 -24.53 -19.80
C ARG A 204 -6.15 -24.99 -21.10
N THR A 205 -6.92 -25.05 -22.19
CA THR A 205 -6.40 -25.41 -23.53
C THR A 205 -5.34 -24.42 -24.00
N PHE A 206 -5.62 -23.12 -23.92
CA PHE A 206 -4.65 -22.10 -24.32
C PHE A 206 -3.44 -22.07 -23.38
N VAL A 207 -3.64 -22.22 -22.07
CA VAL A 207 -2.53 -22.32 -21.11
C VAL A 207 -1.63 -23.53 -21.43
N LYS A 208 -2.21 -24.70 -21.74
CA LYS A 208 -1.46 -25.89 -22.16
C LYS A 208 -0.66 -25.64 -23.44
N TYR A 209 -1.26 -24.97 -24.43
CA TYR A 209 -0.56 -24.56 -25.65
C TYR A 209 0.62 -23.65 -25.34
N VAL A 210 0.39 -22.57 -24.58
CA VAL A 210 1.42 -21.59 -24.20
C VAL A 210 2.55 -22.22 -23.38
N THR A 211 2.31 -23.30 -22.63
CA THR A 211 3.32 -23.97 -21.79
C THR A 211 4.09 -25.07 -22.54
N TYR A 212 3.42 -25.93 -23.31
CA TYR A 212 4.03 -27.17 -23.84
C TYR A 212 4.15 -27.23 -25.37
N THR A 213 3.72 -26.22 -26.11
CA THR A 213 3.88 -26.27 -27.57
C THR A 213 5.35 -26.24 -27.98
N ASP A 214 5.67 -27.03 -29.02
CA ASP A 214 6.94 -26.98 -29.75
C ASP A 214 6.90 -26.00 -30.93
N ASP A 215 5.85 -25.17 -31.03
CA ASP A 215 5.73 -24.15 -32.06
C ASP A 215 6.88 -23.13 -31.98
N VAL A 216 7.61 -22.99 -33.10
CA VAL A 216 8.73 -22.06 -33.25
C VAL A 216 8.31 -20.62 -32.89
N LEU A 217 7.09 -20.21 -33.25
CA LEU A 217 6.55 -18.89 -32.90
C LEU A 217 6.60 -18.67 -31.39
N VAL A 218 6.07 -19.61 -30.60
CA VAL A 218 5.98 -19.46 -29.15
C VAL A 218 7.36 -19.52 -28.51
N SER A 219 8.26 -20.37 -29.03
CA SER A 219 9.66 -20.43 -28.57
C SER A 219 10.39 -19.08 -28.78
N GLU A 220 10.29 -18.50 -29.96
CA GLU A 220 10.92 -17.20 -30.26
C GLU A 220 10.27 -16.05 -29.49
N LEU A 221 8.94 -16.08 -29.30
CA LEU A 221 8.26 -15.10 -28.45
C LEU A 221 8.71 -15.20 -26.99
N ARG A 222 8.86 -16.40 -26.41
CA ARG A 222 9.42 -16.55 -25.05
C ARG A 222 10.81 -15.93 -24.94
N ARG A 223 11.65 -16.10 -25.96
CA ARG A 223 12.99 -15.48 -26.02
C ARG A 223 12.91 -13.95 -26.12
N PHE A 224 12.04 -13.42 -26.99
CA PHE A 224 11.82 -11.98 -27.15
C PHE A 224 11.33 -11.35 -25.84
N TYR A 225 10.35 -11.98 -25.18
CA TYR A 225 9.71 -11.48 -23.98
C TYR A 225 10.54 -11.62 -22.71
N LYS A 226 11.57 -12.48 -22.70
CA LYS A 226 12.58 -12.53 -21.63
C LYS A 226 13.32 -11.20 -21.43
N TYR A 227 13.45 -10.40 -22.49
CA TYR A 227 14.17 -9.13 -22.49
C TYR A 227 13.24 -7.92 -22.78
N THR A 228 12.00 -8.00 -22.29
CA THR A 228 10.94 -7.02 -22.56
C THR A 228 10.43 -6.41 -21.26
N LEU A 229 10.22 -5.08 -21.26
CA LEU A 229 9.51 -4.38 -20.19
C LEU A 229 8.01 -4.70 -20.24
N LEU A 230 7.37 -4.88 -19.07
CA LEU A 230 5.93 -5.17 -18.97
C LEU A 230 5.49 -6.35 -19.88
N PRO A 231 6.20 -7.49 -19.86
CA PRO A 231 6.01 -8.53 -20.88
C PRO A 231 4.61 -9.16 -20.85
N ALA A 232 4.00 -9.28 -19.66
CA ALA A 232 2.66 -9.85 -19.48
C ALA A 232 1.55 -9.00 -20.12
N GLU A 233 1.81 -7.70 -20.39
CA GLU A 233 0.87 -6.81 -21.05
C GLU A 233 0.77 -7.04 -22.57
N SER A 234 1.60 -7.89 -23.18
CA SER A 234 1.52 -8.18 -24.62
C SER A 234 1.88 -9.60 -25.05
N PHE A 235 2.57 -10.38 -24.21
CA PHE A 235 2.95 -11.77 -24.54
C PHE A 235 1.74 -12.64 -24.88
N PHE A 236 0.73 -12.68 -24.01
CA PHE A 236 -0.42 -13.55 -24.19
C PHE A 236 -1.30 -13.12 -25.37
N HIS A 237 -1.45 -11.80 -25.59
CA HIS A 237 -2.16 -11.25 -26.76
C HIS A 237 -1.47 -11.65 -28.06
N THR A 238 -0.16 -11.40 -28.14
CA THR A 238 0.65 -11.70 -29.33
C THR A 238 0.66 -13.21 -29.61
N VAL A 239 0.83 -14.06 -28.59
CA VAL A 239 0.78 -15.52 -28.79
C VAL A 239 -0.60 -15.94 -29.29
N LEU A 240 -1.69 -15.47 -28.69
CA LEU A 240 -3.04 -15.89 -29.05
C LEU A 240 -3.43 -15.44 -30.46
N GLU A 241 -3.21 -14.17 -30.80
CA GLU A 241 -3.58 -13.60 -32.11
C GLU A 241 -2.85 -14.28 -33.27
N ASN A 242 -1.64 -14.78 -33.05
CA ASN A 242 -0.83 -15.48 -34.06
C ASN A 242 -0.93 -17.01 -33.96
N SER A 243 -1.73 -17.55 -33.04
CA SER A 243 -1.95 -18.99 -32.88
C SER A 243 -3.11 -19.50 -33.75
N LYS A 244 -3.29 -20.82 -33.80
CA LYS A 244 -4.46 -21.44 -34.43
C LYS A 244 -5.78 -21.14 -33.70
N ASP A 245 -5.70 -20.70 -32.45
CA ASP A 245 -6.85 -20.42 -31.58
C ASP A 245 -7.22 -18.92 -31.56
N CYS A 246 -6.76 -18.13 -32.55
CA CYS A 246 -6.98 -16.69 -32.61
C CYS A 246 -8.48 -16.29 -32.59
N ASN A 247 -9.37 -17.15 -33.07
CA ASN A 247 -10.83 -16.97 -33.04
C ASN A 247 -11.47 -17.17 -31.64
N THR A 248 -10.68 -17.60 -30.65
CA THR A 248 -11.10 -17.73 -29.24
C THR A 248 -10.94 -16.42 -28.47
N LEU A 249 -10.20 -15.44 -29.00
CA LEU A 249 -9.98 -14.15 -28.37
C LEU A 249 -11.30 -13.35 -28.23
N VAL A 250 -11.52 -12.84 -27.03
CA VAL A 250 -12.54 -11.86 -26.69
C VAL A 250 -11.80 -10.61 -26.21
N ASP A 251 -12.03 -9.46 -26.86
CA ASP A 251 -11.42 -8.16 -26.47
C ASP A 251 -12.11 -7.52 -25.25
N ASN A 252 -12.21 -8.30 -24.17
CA ASN A 252 -12.67 -7.93 -22.85
C ASN A 252 -11.98 -8.87 -21.86
N ASN A 253 -11.27 -8.32 -20.87
CA ASN A 253 -10.61 -9.11 -19.83
C ASN A 253 -11.46 -9.30 -18.57
N LEU A 254 -12.73 -8.90 -18.60
CA LEU A 254 -13.68 -9.02 -17.50
C LEU A 254 -13.33 -8.14 -16.29
N ARG A 255 -12.54 -7.07 -16.49
CA ARG A 255 -12.09 -6.16 -15.43
C ARG A 255 -12.61 -4.74 -15.57
N VAL A 256 -12.76 -4.08 -14.42
CA VAL A 256 -12.74 -2.62 -14.31
C VAL A 256 -11.41 -2.18 -13.71
N THR A 257 -10.63 -1.41 -14.46
CA THR A 257 -9.37 -0.83 -13.96
C THR A 257 -9.52 0.67 -13.82
N ASN A 258 -9.34 1.21 -12.60
CA ASN A 258 -9.59 2.62 -12.29
C ASN A 258 -8.47 3.55 -12.79
N TRP A 259 -8.35 3.71 -14.10
CA TRP A 259 -7.35 4.59 -14.70
C TRP A 259 -7.74 6.07 -14.58
N ASN A 260 -7.02 6.83 -13.75
CA ASN A 260 -7.00 8.29 -13.81
C ASN A 260 -5.58 8.77 -14.12
N ARG A 261 -5.29 9.01 -15.40
CA ARG A 261 -3.93 9.35 -15.87
C ARG A 261 -3.39 10.66 -15.29
N LYS A 262 -4.26 11.60 -14.88
CA LYS A 262 -3.83 12.85 -14.23
C LYS A 262 -3.14 12.59 -12.88
N LEU A 263 -3.51 11.50 -12.20
CA LEU A 263 -2.94 11.12 -10.91
C LEU A 263 -1.97 9.95 -11.01
N GLY A 264 -2.31 8.92 -11.79
CA GLY A 264 -1.56 7.66 -11.85
C GLY A 264 -0.31 7.64 -12.72
N CYS A 265 -0.11 8.62 -13.60
CA CYS A 265 1.04 8.70 -14.51
C CYS A 265 2.07 9.75 -14.05
N ARG A 266 2.80 9.48 -12.97
CA ARG A 266 3.78 10.41 -12.37
C ARG A 266 5.23 9.96 -12.53
N CYS A 267 5.47 8.91 -13.32
CA CYS A 267 6.80 8.31 -13.49
C CYS A 267 7.41 7.87 -12.14
N GLN A 268 6.57 7.43 -11.21
CA GLN A 268 6.92 7.08 -9.83
C GLN A 268 7.87 5.87 -9.73
N TYR A 269 7.98 5.06 -10.79
CA TYR A 269 8.79 3.83 -10.82
C TYR A 269 10.20 4.03 -11.41
N LYS A 270 10.64 5.27 -11.64
CA LYS A 270 11.94 5.58 -12.26
C LYS A 270 13.16 5.01 -11.54
N HIS A 271 13.03 4.71 -10.25
CA HIS A 271 14.07 4.11 -9.41
C HIS A 271 14.11 2.57 -9.47
N ILE A 272 13.14 1.95 -10.17
CA ILE A 272 13.01 0.48 -10.35
C ILE A 272 13.17 0.10 -11.82
N VAL A 273 12.81 1.01 -12.73
CA VAL A 273 12.84 0.76 -14.18
C VAL A 273 13.36 1.98 -14.94
N ASP A 274 14.08 1.74 -16.04
CA ASP A 274 14.55 2.80 -16.95
C ASP A 274 13.43 3.26 -17.91
N TRP A 275 12.22 3.46 -17.38
CA TRP A 275 11.04 3.87 -18.13
C TRP A 275 10.03 4.61 -17.26
N CYS A 276 9.10 5.34 -17.88
CA CYS A 276 7.98 5.96 -17.16
C CYS A 276 6.73 5.11 -17.25
N GLY A 277 6.23 4.69 -16.10
CA GLY A 277 4.99 3.93 -15.96
C GLY A 277 3.78 4.76 -15.51
N CYS A 278 2.63 4.13 -15.59
CA CYS A 278 1.40 4.56 -14.93
C CYS A 278 0.87 3.43 -14.03
N SER A 279 0.09 3.77 -13.02
CA SER A 279 -0.64 2.79 -12.19
C SER A 279 -2.08 3.24 -11.99
N PRO A 280 -3.07 2.32 -11.91
CA PRO A 280 -4.44 2.67 -11.59
C PRO A 280 -4.56 3.28 -10.18
N ASN A 281 -5.58 4.12 -10.02
CA ASN A 281 -5.97 4.69 -8.74
C ASN A 281 -6.76 3.67 -7.92
N ASP A 282 -6.83 3.92 -6.62
CA ASP A 282 -7.71 3.15 -5.75
C ASP A 282 -9.15 3.67 -5.88
N PHE A 283 -10.13 2.77 -5.80
CA PHE A 283 -11.55 3.13 -5.80
C PHE A 283 -11.95 3.84 -4.51
N LYS A 284 -12.97 4.68 -4.60
CA LYS A 284 -13.58 5.41 -3.47
C LYS A 284 -15.11 5.22 -3.49
N PRO A 285 -15.85 5.60 -2.43
CA PRO A 285 -17.30 5.36 -2.36
C PRO A 285 -18.06 5.99 -3.54
N GLN A 286 -17.63 7.16 -4.02
CA GLN A 286 -18.23 7.81 -5.20
C GLN A 286 -18.09 7.01 -6.51
N ASP A 287 -17.16 6.04 -6.58
CA ASP A 287 -16.99 5.21 -7.76
C ASP A 287 -17.93 4.00 -7.80
N ILE A 288 -18.70 3.72 -6.74
CA ILE A 288 -19.53 2.50 -6.65
C ILE A 288 -20.54 2.40 -7.80
N VAL A 289 -21.09 3.54 -8.24
CA VAL A 289 -22.02 3.61 -9.37
C VAL A 289 -21.38 3.06 -10.64
N ARG A 290 -20.08 3.32 -10.85
CA ARG A 290 -19.32 2.80 -11.98
C ARG A 290 -19.09 1.29 -11.89
N LEU A 291 -19.10 0.72 -10.69
CA LEU A 291 -18.96 -0.73 -10.47
C LEU A 291 -20.30 -1.46 -10.67
N GLN A 292 -21.42 -0.80 -10.41
CA GLN A 292 -22.76 -1.38 -10.55
C GLN A 292 -23.34 -1.20 -11.98
N GLN A 293 -23.11 -0.06 -12.62
CA GLN A 293 -23.70 0.29 -13.93
C GLN A 293 -22.78 -0.02 -15.11
N LEU A 294 -22.35 -1.28 -15.23
CA LEU A 294 -21.44 -1.69 -16.29
C LEU A 294 -22.19 -2.28 -17.49
N SER A 295 -22.02 -1.66 -18.65
CA SER A 295 -22.65 -2.08 -19.91
C SER A 295 -22.01 -3.31 -20.55
N ARG A 296 -20.90 -3.79 -20.01
CA ARG A 296 -20.15 -4.96 -20.50
C ARG A 296 -19.92 -5.95 -19.36
N PRO A 297 -19.79 -7.26 -19.65
CA PRO A 297 -19.51 -8.26 -18.62
C PRO A 297 -18.18 -7.99 -17.92
N THR A 298 -18.23 -7.85 -16.60
CA THR A 298 -17.08 -7.63 -15.71
C THR A 298 -17.33 -8.32 -14.39
N PHE A 299 -16.31 -8.98 -13.86
CA PHE A 299 -16.42 -9.79 -12.65
C PHE A 299 -15.44 -9.36 -11.56
N PHE A 300 -14.41 -8.59 -11.90
CA PHE A 300 -13.44 -8.04 -10.94
C PHE A 300 -13.11 -6.59 -11.23
N ALA A 301 -12.65 -5.88 -10.21
CA ALA A 301 -12.17 -4.51 -10.35
C ALA A 301 -10.87 -4.30 -9.57
N ARG A 302 -10.10 -3.27 -9.97
CA ARG A 302 -8.89 -2.83 -9.28
C ARG A 302 -8.61 -1.32 -9.47
N LYS A 303 -8.01 -0.62 -8.51
CA LYS A 303 -7.40 -1.15 -7.28
C LYS A 303 -8.21 -0.82 -6.02
N PHE A 304 -8.03 -1.63 -4.99
CA PHE A 304 -8.55 -1.40 -3.65
C PHE A 304 -7.40 -1.52 -2.64
N GLU A 305 -7.30 -0.58 -1.71
CA GLU A 305 -6.34 -0.58 -0.61
C GLU A 305 -7.07 -0.13 0.66
N SER A 306 -7.22 -1.02 1.65
CA SER A 306 -7.94 -0.74 2.91
C SER A 306 -7.30 0.38 3.73
N SER A 307 -5.99 0.62 3.58
CA SER A 307 -5.30 1.77 4.19
C SER A 307 -5.52 3.10 3.47
N VAL A 308 -6.20 3.08 2.31
CA VAL A 308 -6.53 4.25 1.50
C VAL A 308 -8.03 4.56 1.54
N ASN A 309 -8.88 3.55 1.42
CA ASN A 309 -10.32 3.61 1.66
C ASN A 309 -10.90 2.19 1.76
N GLN A 310 -11.40 1.82 2.93
CA GLN A 310 -12.07 0.56 3.20
C GLN A 310 -13.58 0.66 2.96
N GLU A 311 -14.18 1.85 3.10
CA GLU A 311 -15.63 2.04 2.94
C GLU A 311 -16.15 1.51 1.60
N VAL A 312 -15.42 1.72 0.50
CA VAL A 312 -15.82 1.18 -0.82
C VAL A 312 -15.85 -0.35 -0.86
N LEU A 313 -14.97 -1.03 -0.10
CA LEU A 313 -14.98 -2.49 0.01
C LEU A 313 -16.17 -2.95 0.85
N ASP A 314 -16.55 -2.21 1.89
CA ASP A 314 -17.71 -2.52 2.73
C ASP A 314 -19.01 -2.41 1.92
N ILE A 315 -19.18 -1.34 1.14
CA ILE A 315 -20.33 -1.15 0.25
C ILE A 315 -20.40 -2.28 -0.79
N LEU A 316 -19.25 -2.66 -1.37
CA LEU A 316 -19.20 -3.72 -2.38
C LEU A 316 -19.48 -5.10 -1.81
N ASP A 317 -18.96 -5.41 -0.61
CA ASP A 317 -19.27 -6.67 0.09
C ASP A 317 -20.74 -6.78 0.47
N ALA A 318 -21.32 -5.71 1.01
CA ALA A 318 -22.75 -5.66 1.35
C ALA A 318 -23.62 -5.87 0.11
N HIS A 319 -23.24 -5.26 -1.01
CA HIS A 319 -23.94 -5.43 -2.29
C HIS A 319 -23.87 -6.87 -2.81
N LEU A 320 -22.73 -7.55 -2.68
CA LEU A 320 -22.51 -8.90 -3.21
C LEU A 320 -23.03 -10.02 -2.32
N PHE A 321 -22.95 -9.84 -1.00
CA PHE A 321 -23.14 -10.93 -0.02
C PHE A 321 -24.10 -10.57 1.11
N GLY A 322 -24.79 -9.43 1.00
CA GLY A 322 -25.70 -8.92 2.03
C GLY A 322 -24.97 -8.22 3.18
N GLU A 323 -25.74 -7.43 3.93
CA GLU A 323 -25.26 -6.73 5.12
C GLU A 323 -24.78 -7.72 6.20
N PRO A 324 -23.67 -7.41 6.91
CA PRO A 324 -23.26 -8.19 8.07
C PRO A 324 -24.25 -8.03 9.22
N ASP A 325 -24.31 -9.02 10.11
CA ASP A 325 -25.20 -9.01 11.28
C ASP A 325 -24.94 -7.80 12.19
N SER A 326 -26.02 -7.23 12.73
CA SER A 326 -25.95 -6.11 13.67
C SER A 326 -25.08 -6.47 14.88
N GLY A 327 -24.09 -5.62 15.19
CA GLY A 327 -23.17 -5.83 16.30
C GLY A 327 -21.91 -6.63 15.94
N THR A 328 -21.71 -7.02 14.67
CA THR A 328 -20.45 -7.63 14.22
C THR A 328 -19.27 -6.69 14.52
N PRO A 329 -18.27 -7.11 15.31
CA PRO A 329 -17.16 -6.26 15.69
C PRO A 329 -16.20 -6.02 14.51
N GLY A 330 -15.41 -4.95 14.62
CA GLY A 330 -14.29 -4.70 13.73
C GLY A 330 -14.65 -4.32 12.30
N LEU A 331 -15.92 -4.20 11.91
CA LEU A 331 -16.32 -3.89 10.52
C LEU A 331 -15.63 -2.63 9.97
N LYS A 332 -15.69 -1.53 10.74
CA LYS A 332 -15.05 -0.24 10.39
C LYS A 332 -13.54 -0.18 10.65
N ALA A 333 -12.99 -1.17 11.34
CA ALA A 333 -11.58 -1.18 11.72
C ALA A 333 -10.73 -1.84 10.64
N TYR A 334 -9.48 -1.42 10.48
CA TYR A 334 -8.49 -2.10 9.65
C TYR A 334 -7.14 -2.11 10.36
N TRP A 335 -6.46 -3.26 10.28
CA TRP A 335 -5.15 -3.45 10.89
C TRP A 335 -4.18 -4.00 9.86
N GLU A 336 -3.01 -3.37 9.78
CA GLU A 336 -1.95 -3.76 8.86
C GLU A 336 -0.61 -3.85 9.60
N ASN A 337 -0.04 -5.05 9.67
CA ASN A 337 1.26 -5.23 10.29
C ASN A 337 2.36 -4.66 9.40
N ILE A 338 3.10 -3.69 9.92
CA ILE A 338 4.24 -3.06 9.22
C ILE A 338 5.59 -3.55 9.73
N TYR A 339 5.63 -4.30 10.83
CA TYR A 339 6.84 -4.92 11.35
C TYR A 339 6.53 -6.18 12.15
N HIS A 340 7.37 -7.21 12.00
CA HIS A 340 7.36 -8.40 12.85
C HIS A 340 8.78 -8.82 13.22
N SER A 341 9.02 -9.19 14.48
CA SER A 341 10.35 -9.50 15.04
C SER A 341 11.14 -10.60 14.31
N MET A 342 10.45 -11.60 13.73
CA MET A 342 11.03 -12.61 12.82
C MET A 342 11.80 -12.02 11.62
N GLU A 343 11.53 -10.77 11.23
CA GLU A 343 12.26 -10.07 10.16
C GLU A 343 13.57 -9.43 10.66
N GLY A 344 13.88 -9.56 11.96
CA GLY A 344 15.01 -8.93 12.63
C GLY A 344 14.88 -7.42 12.71
N LEU A 345 15.94 -6.73 13.15
CA LEU A 345 15.96 -5.26 13.20
C LEU A 345 16.12 -4.61 11.81
N GLY A 346 16.47 -5.39 10.78
CA GLY A 346 16.58 -4.92 9.40
C GLY A 346 15.25 -4.44 8.81
N GLY A 347 14.12 -4.90 9.36
CA GLY A 347 12.79 -4.43 8.97
C GLY A 347 12.40 -3.04 9.52
N LEU A 348 13.25 -2.41 10.34
CA LEU A 348 13.00 -1.08 10.90
C LEU A 348 14.03 -0.08 10.38
N SER A 349 13.64 1.20 10.29
CA SER A 349 14.57 2.33 10.19
C SER A 349 15.06 2.75 11.58
N ASP A 350 16.12 3.57 11.68
CA ASP A 350 16.58 4.02 13.01
C ASP A 350 15.55 4.94 13.66
N VAL A 351 14.84 5.73 12.84
CA VAL A 351 13.71 6.57 13.24
C VAL A 351 12.60 5.75 13.89
N THR A 352 12.14 4.70 13.21
CA THR A 352 11.05 3.84 13.70
C THR A 352 11.47 3.02 14.91
N LEU A 353 12.71 2.50 14.93
CA LEU A 353 13.26 1.80 16.10
C LEU A 353 13.30 2.72 17.34
N THR A 354 13.77 3.96 17.19
CA THR A 354 13.74 4.95 18.26
C THR A 354 12.32 5.28 18.71
N ALA A 355 11.40 5.52 17.77
CA ALA A 355 10.02 5.88 18.10
C ALA A 355 9.29 4.75 18.83
N TYR A 356 9.35 3.52 18.32
CA TYR A 356 8.62 2.38 18.90
C TYR A 356 9.17 1.97 20.27
N THR A 357 10.49 2.06 20.48
CA THR A 357 11.07 1.83 21.82
C THR A 357 10.68 2.94 22.82
N ALA A 358 10.58 4.19 22.38
CA ALA A 358 10.07 5.29 23.19
C ALA A 358 8.58 5.14 23.54
N PHE A 359 7.77 4.67 22.61
CA PHE A 359 6.35 4.37 22.84
C PHE A 359 6.14 3.33 23.94
N ILE A 360 6.99 2.29 23.96
CA ILE A 360 6.99 1.30 25.04
C ILE A 360 7.33 1.98 26.37
N ARG A 361 8.44 2.74 26.44
CA ARG A 361 8.86 3.43 27.68
C ARG A 361 7.80 4.39 28.22
N LEU A 362 7.15 5.16 27.34
CA LEU A 362 6.06 6.06 27.70
C LEU A 362 4.87 5.30 28.31
N SER A 363 4.55 4.15 27.75
CA SER A 363 3.43 3.32 28.19
C SER A 363 3.70 2.62 29.51
N LEU A 364 4.91 2.07 29.69
CA LEU A 364 5.31 1.47 30.96
C LEU A 364 5.35 2.50 32.09
N ARG A 365 5.81 3.73 31.82
CA ARG A 365 5.76 4.83 32.81
C ARG A 365 4.32 5.23 33.18
N LYS A 366 3.39 5.18 32.23
CA LYS A 366 1.96 5.43 32.49
C LYS A 366 1.38 4.40 33.45
N LEU A 367 1.74 3.12 33.32
CA LEU A 367 1.29 2.04 34.22
C LEU A 367 1.86 2.16 35.66
N GLN A 368 3.05 2.74 35.79
CA GLN A 368 3.68 2.98 37.09
C GLN A 368 3.08 4.18 37.84
N SER A 369 2.39 5.07 37.14
CA SER A 369 1.78 6.24 37.75
C SER A 369 0.44 5.86 38.37
N PRO A 370 0.21 6.06 39.68
CA PRO A 370 -1.08 5.76 40.29
C PRO A 370 -2.16 6.64 39.68
N ASP A 371 -3.21 6.01 39.15
CA ASP A 371 -4.41 6.73 38.70
C ASP A 371 -5.36 6.91 39.89
N HIS A 372 -5.29 8.10 40.49
CA HIS A 372 -6.11 8.46 41.64
C HIS A 372 -7.61 8.55 41.32
N GLU A 373 -7.99 8.77 40.07
CA GLU A 373 -9.40 8.84 39.66
C GLU A 373 -10.01 7.44 39.50
N SER A 374 -9.25 6.46 38.98
CA SER A 374 -9.76 5.11 38.73
C SER A 374 -9.43 4.06 39.81
N ARG A 375 -8.77 4.46 40.91
CA ARG A 375 -8.33 3.58 42.03
C ARG A 375 -7.50 2.36 41.57
N LYS A 376 -6.82 2.45 40.43
CA LYS A 376 -5.97 1.38 39.91
C LYS A 376 -4.62 1.37 40.62
N SER A 377 -4.21 0.20 41.10
CA SER A 377 -2.86 -0.01 41.65
C SER A 377 -1.81 0.18 40.54
N ALA A 378 -0.67 0.79 40.87
CA ALA A 378 0.45 0.89 39.94
C ALA A 378 0.93 -0.50 39.51
N CYS A 379 1.19 -0.68 38.22
CA CYS A 379 1.76 -1.91 37.65
C CYS A 379 3.19 -1.65 37.19
N SER A 380 4.10 -2.55 37.57
CA SER A 380 5.51 -2.44 37.22
C SER A 380 5.90 -3.56 36.27
N PHE A 381 6.16 -3.18 35.01
CA PHE A 381 6.71 -4.05 33.99
C PHE A 381 8.05 -3.49 33.50
N SER A 382 8.93 -4.37 33.03
CA SER A 382 10.12 -3.98 32.25
C SER A 382 10.06 -4.62 30.87
N ALA A 383 10.44 -3.85 29.84
CA ALA A 383 10.48 -4.36 28.48
C ALA A 383 11.56 -5.44 28.34
N ASP A 384 11.21 -6.55 27.70
CA ASP A 384 12.14 -7.59 27.29
C ASP A 384 12.50 -7.41 25.80
N GLY A 385 13.63 -6.77 25.55
CA GLY A 385 14.15 -6.52 24.20
C GLY A 385 13.38 -5.46 23.40
N PHE A 386 13.29 -5.69 22.09
CA PHE A 386 12.66 -4.80 21.10
C PHE A 386 11.18 -5.19 20.86
N PRO A 387 10.38 -4.31 20.20
CA PRO A 387 9.01 -4.63 19.83
C PRO A 387 8.89 -5.98 19.12
N SER A 388 7.85 -6.74 19.44
CA SER A 388 7.54 -8.01 18.79
C SER A 388 6.82 -7.82 17.45
N SER A 389 5.89 -6.88 17.39
CA SER A 389 5.19 -6.49 16.15
C SER A 389 4.69 -5.05 16.24
N ILE A 390 4.49 -4.44 15.06
CA ILE A 390 3.85 -3.13 14.92
C ILE A 390 2.74 -3.21 13.89
N GLU A 391 1.56 -2.72 14.25
CA GLU A 391 0.39 -2.64 13.39
C GLU A 391 -0.03 -1.17 13.20
N LEU A 392 -0.36 -0.78 11.98
CA LEU A 392 -1.18 0.38 11.72
C LEU A 392 -2.61 0.05 12.12
N TYR A 393 -3.28 0.94 12.85
CA TYR A 393 -4.69 0.83 13.18
C TYR A 393 -5.47 1.97 12.53
N PHE A 394 -6.48 1.60 11.75
CA PHE A 394 -7.45 2.52 11.15
C PHE A 394 -8.83 2.21 11.69
N TYR A 395 -9.65 3.24 11.83
CA TYR A 395 -11.07 3.12 12.13
C TYR A 395 -11.83 4.13 11.30
N ASP A 396 -12.83 3.67 10.55
CA ASP A 396 -13.66 4.50 9.67
C ASP A 396 -12.82 5.31 8.68
N ASP A 397 -11.84 4.66 8.04
CA ASP A 397 -10.85 5.25 7.11
C ASP A 397 -9.94 6.34 7.69
N HIS A 398 -9.89 6.49 9.01
CA HIS A 398 -8.97 7.41 9.69
C HIS A 398 -7.88 6.64 10.42
N PHE A 399 -6.63 7.07 10.24
CA PHE A 399 -5.49 6.54 10.98
C PHE A 399 -5.61 6.87 12.48
N GLN A 400 -5.67 5.83 13.30
CA GLN A 400 -5.83 5.93 14.76
C GLN A 400 -4.49 5.80 15.50
N GLY A 401 -3.41 5.41 14.82
CA GLY A 401 -2.09 5.27 15.40
C GLY A 401 -1.47 3.90 15.22
N TYR A 402 -0.47 3.62 16.04
CA TYR A 402 0.28 2.36 16.03
C TYR A 402 -0.14 1.47 17.19
N LEU A 403 -0.28 0.17 16.92
CA LEU A 403 -0.31 -0.85 17.96
C LEU A 403 1.08 -1.44 18.07
N VAL A 404 1.62 -1.49 19.29
CA VAL A 404 2.98 -1.94 19.58
C VAL A 404 2.88 -3.15 20.49
N THR A 405 3.17 -4.33 19.95
CA THR A 405 3.23 -5.56 20.75
C THR A 405 4.61 -5.70 21.39
N GLN A 406 4.67 -5.88 22.70
CA GLN A 406 5.92 -5.95 23.46
C GLN A 406 5.88 -7.09 24.50
N LYS A 407 6.96 -7.88 24.54
CA LYS A 407 7.20 -8.82 25.65
C LYS A 407 7.70 -8.08 26.88
N VAL A 408 7.19 -8.40 28.06
CA VAL A 408 7.55 -7.73 29.30
C VAL A 408 7.80 -8.74 30.42
N ASN A 409 8.57 -8.33 31.42
CA ASN A 409 8.80 -9.14 32.62
C ASN A 409 7.79 -8.81 33.73
N PRO A 410 7.23 -9.82 34.44
CA PRO A 410 7.51 -11.26 34.29
C PRO A 410 6.73 -11.92 33.13
N SER A 411 7.46 -12.40 32.11
CA SER A 411 7.01 -13.19 30.93
C SER A 411 5.56 -12.98 30.43
N GLU A 412 5.14 -11.72 30.30
CA GLU A 412 3.84 -11.34 29.75
C GLU A 412 4.01 -10.67 28.37
N THR A 413 2.92 -10.50 27.64
CA THR A 413 2.91 -9.76 26.37
C THR A 413 1.83 -8.69 26.43
N LEU A 414 2.24 -7.45 26.24
CA LEU A 414 1.37 -6.29 26.14
C LEU A 414 1.17 -5.93 24.68
N GLU A 415 0.00 -5.40 24.35
CA GLU A 415 -0.21 -4.60 23.15
C GLU A 415 -0.57 -3.17 23.58
N ILE A 416 0.09 -2.20 22.98
CA ILE A 416 0.03 -0.79 23.36
C ILE A 416 -0.49 0.00 22.17
N TRP A 417 -1.59 0.71 22.34
CA TRP A 417 -2.10 1.64 21.34
C TRP A 417 -1.54 3.04 21.56
N MET A 418 -0.72 3.50 20.61
CA MET A 418 -0.16 4.83 20.54
C MET A 418 -0.91 5.68 19.53
N MET A 419 -1.59 6.72 20.00
CA MET A 419 -2.39 7.64 19.20
C MET A 419 -1.62 8.92 18.90
N PRO A 420 -1.65 9.43 17.65
CA PRO A 420 -1.13 10.75 17.33
C PRO A 420 -2.03 11.84 17.95
N ARG A 421 -1.43 12.98 18.29
CA ARG A 421 -2.11 14.19 18.75
C ARG A 421 -2.15 15.20 17.62
N GLY A 422 -3.33 15.78 17.36
CA GLY A 422 -3.48 16.82 16.34
C GLY A 422 -2.57 18.02 16.62
N SER A 423 -1.87 18.50 15.59
CA SER A 423 -0.94 19.62 15.67
C SER A 423 -1.33 20.82 14.81
N LEU A 424 -2.38 20.69 13.98
CA LEU A 424 -2.88 21.74 13.11
C LEU A 424 -3.63 22.82 13.91
N ARG A 425 -3.33 24.08 13.62
CA ARG A 425 -4.06 25.24 14.11
C ARG A 425 -4.39 26.17 12.94
N ILE A 426 -5.67 26.30 12.61
CA ILE A 426 -6.17 27.33 11.70
C ILE A 426 -6.57 28.53 12.56
N LEU A 427 -5.94 29.68 12.32
CA LEU A 427 -6.00 30.84 13.22
C LEU A 427 -6.84 31.99 12.66
N ALA A 428 -6.86 32.15 11.33
CA ALA A 428 -7.51 33.29 10.70
C ALA A 428 -8.88 32.94 10.12
N GLN A 429 -9.86 33.86 10.24
CA GLN A 429 -11.18 33.80 9.59
C GLN A 429 -11.26 34.72 8.36
N VAL A 430 -10.14 34.95 7.67
CA VAL A 430 -10.11 35.73 6.43
C VAL A 430 -10.59 34.88 5.25
N ALA A 431 -11.11 35.51 4.19
CA ALA A 431 -11.59 34.82 2.99
C ALA A 431 -10.52 33.88 2.38
N ALA A 432 -9.23 34.24 2.44
CA ALA A 432 -8.13 33.37 2.02
C ALA A 432 -7.98 32.11 2.90
N ALA A 433 -8.17 32.25 4.22
CA ALA A 433 -8.14 31.11 5.15
C ALA A 433 -9.32 30.16 4.95
N SER A 434 -10.46 30.65 4.46
CA SER A 434 -11.67 29.83 4.22
C SER A 434 -11.45 28.70 3.22
N ARG A 435 -10.45 28.83 2.33
CA ARG A 435 -10.09 27.75 1.39
C ARG A 435 -9.22 26.67 2.01
N ILE A 436 -8.49 26.94 3.09
CA ILE A 436 -7.57 25.97 3.68
C ILE A 436 -8.37 24.92 4.45
N GLN A 437 -8.29 23.66 4.03
CA GLN A 437 -8.93 22.54 4.71
C GLN A 437 -7.97 21.86 5.69
N SER A 438 -6.73 21.60 5.27
CA SER A 438 -5.69 21.01 6.12
C SER A 438 -4.30 21.38 5.62
N ILE A 439 -3.32 21.30 6.53
CA ILE A 439 -1.90 21.37 6.22
C ILE A 439 -1.22 20.24 6.97
N GLU A 440 -0.45 19.44 6.25
CA GLU A 440 0.24 18.28 6.77
C GLU A 440 1.72 18.32 6.37
N VAL A 441 2.57 17.79 7.24
CA VAL A 441 3.99 17.60 6.97
C VAL A 441 4.32 16.14 7.22
N GLY A 442 4.96 15.51 6.24
CA GLY A 442 5.32 14.10 6.32
C GLY A 442 6.38 13.72 5.31
N THR A 443 6.65 12.42 5.21
CA THR A 443 7.54 11.83 4.21
C THR A 443 6.76 10.79 3.40
N GLU A 444 7.32 10.39 2.25
CA GLU A 444 6.69 9.38 1.38
C GLU A 444 5.30 9.79 0.87
N TRP A 445 5.20 11.03 0.36
CA TRP A 445 3.98 11.49 -0.29
C TRP A 445 3.68 10.66 -1.54
N ASP A 446 2.48 10.08 -1.58
CA ASP A 446 1.92 9.40 -2.74
C ASP A 446 1.07 10.39 -3.56
N PRO A 447 1.56 10.91 -4.69
CA PRO A 447 0.81 11.87 -5.51
C PRO A 447 -0.38 11.23 -6.25
N LYS A 448 -0.44 9.90 -6.35
CA LYS A 448 -1.55 9.18 -7.00
C LYS A 448 -2.75 9.17 -6.08
N GLU A 449 -2.55 8.81 -4.82
CA GLU A 449 -3.62 8.71 -3.81
C GLU A 449 -3.76 9.97 -2.94
N ARG A 450 -2.82 10.90 -3.05
CA ARG A 450 -2.78 12.18 -2.32
C ARG A 450 -2.78 11.96 -0.79
N ILE A 451 -1.93 11.05 -0.33
CA ILE A 451 -1.71 10.73 1.09
C ILE A 451 -0.21 10.53 1.38
N PHE A 452 0.20 10.65 2.64
CA PHE A 452 1.51 10.20 3.08
C PHE A 452 1.51 8.70 3.42
N ARG A 453 2.48 7.94 2.89
CA ARG A 453 2.63 6.51 3.22
C ARG A 453 3.34 6.29 4.56
N ASN A 454 4.10 7.28 5.05
CA ASN A 454 4.47 7.38 6.47
C ASN A 454 3.29 7.93 7.28
N PHE A 455 2.28 7.09 7.54
CA PHE A 455 1.01 7.47 8.18
C PHE A 455 1.15 8.20 9.52
N GLY A 456 2.13 7.81 10.35
CA GLY A 456 2.38 8.44 11.63
C GLY A 456 3.26 9.70 11.56
N GLY A 457 3.77 10.07 10.38
CA GLY A 457 4.65 11.23 10.23
C GLY A 457 5.89 11.16 11.12
N LEU A 458 6.46 9.96 11.30
CA LEU A 458 7.70 9.78 12.06
C LEU A 458 8.88 10.26 11.22
N VAL A 459 9.47 11.41 11.57
CA VAL A 459 10.54 12.07 10.82
C VAL A 459 11.82 12.10 11.65
N GLY A 460 12.93 11.65 11.07
CA GLY A 460 14.27 11.72 11.65
C GLY A 460 15.12 12.87 11.09
N PRO A 461 16.33 13.08 11.63
CA PRO A 461 17.22 14.18 11.22
C PRO A 461 17.69 14.09 9.76
N MET A 462 17.69 12.90 9.17
CA MET A 462 18.17 12.68 7.80
C MET A 462 17.06 12.63 6.75
N ASP A 463 15.80 12.76 7.17
CA ASP A 463 14.65 12.69 6.28
C ASP A 463 14.44 14.00 5.51
N GLU A 464 13.66 13.91 4.44
CA GLU A 464 13.28 15.04 3.60
C GLU A 464 11.75 15.28 3.70
N PRO A 465 11.30 16.12 4.65
CA PRO A 465 9.89 16.36 4.85
C PRO A 465 9.27 17.17 3.69
N VAL A 466 8.01 16.87 3.39
CA VAL A 466 7.19 17.57 2.39
C VAL A 466 6.03 18.23 3.12
N ALA A 467 5.72 19.48 2.80
CA ALA A 467 4.48 20.10 3.22
C ALA A 467 3.43 19.98 2.12
N VAL A 468 2.24 19.55 2.51
CA VAL A 468 1.07 19.42 1.64
C VAL A 468 -0.05 20.25 2.23
N GLN A 469 -0.73 21.02 1.37
CA GLN A 469 -1.89 21.81 1.74
C GLN A 469 -3.09 21.33 0.95
N LYS A 470 -4.22 21.15 1.63
CA LYS A 470 -5.50 20.80 1.03
C LYS A 470 -6.39 22.03 0.96
N TRP A 471 -7.01 22.23 -0.19
CA TRP A 471 -7.78 23.43 -0.50
C TRP A 471 -9.20 23.07 -0.95
N SER A 472 -10.17 23.90 -0.58
CA SER A 472 -11.46 23.93 -1.27
C SER A 472 -11.35 24.77 -2.55
N HIS A 473 -12.28 24.57 -3.48
CA HIS A 473 -12.38 25.43 -4.66
C HIS A 473 -12.77 26.86 -4.25
N GLY A 474 -12.30 27.85 -5.01
CA GLY A 474 -12.54 29.26 -4.67
C GLY A 474 -11.73 30.21 -5.55
N VAL A 475 -11.51 31.45 -5.09
CA VAL A 475 -10.71 32.44 -5.84
C VAL A 475 -9.22 32.12 -5.74
N ASN A 476 -8.46 32.44 -6.80
CA ASN A 476 -7.01 32.31 -6.81
C ASN A 476 -6.40 33.08 -5.63
N VAL A 477 -5.47 32.45 -4.93
CA VAL A 477 -4.78 33.06 -3.79
C VAL A 477 -3.30 32.71 -3.84
N THR A 478 -2.45 33.66 -3.47
CA THR A 478 -1.01 33.41 -3.28
C THR A 478 -0.75 33.39 -1.79
N VAL A 479 -0.15 32.31 -1.29
CA VAL A 479 0.23 32.20 0.13
C VAL A 479 1.72 31.99 0.27
N THR A 480 2.29 32.55 1.33
CA THR A 480 3.69 32.35 1.70
C THR A 480 3.78 31.20 2.68
N VAL A 481 4.63 30.21 2.39
CA VAL A 481 4.94 29.09 3.27
C VAL A 481 6.29 29.32 3.92
N VAL A 482 6.34 29.25 5.25
CA VAL A 482 7.57 29.47 6.03
C VAL A 482 7.85 28.27 6.92
N TRP A 483 9.06 27.72 6.81
CA TRP A 483 9.57 26.62 7.62
C TRP A 483 10.48 27.18 8.72
N ILE A 484 10.19 26.84 9.97
CA ILE A 484 10.90 27.36 11.14
C ILE A 484 11.35 26.17 11.99
N ASP A 485 12.64 26.15 12.29
CA ASP A 485 13.26 25.09 13.09
C ASP A 485 13.00 25.27 14.61
N PRO A 486 13.37 24.29 15.45
CA PRO A 486 13.10 24.32 16.90
C PRO A 486 13.81 25.44 17.67
N THR A 487 14.74 26.13 17.04
CA THR A 487 15.49 27.28 17.58
C THR A 487 15.12 28.59 16.90
N TYR A 488 14.00 28.62 16.17
CA TYR A 488 13.49 29.77 15.43
C TYR A 488 14.35 30.22 14.24
N ILE A 489 15.18 29.33 13.69
CA ILE A 489 15.82 29.56 12.40
C ILE A 489 14.77 29.36 11.31
N ILE A 490 14.53 30.41 10.51
CA ILE A 490 13.75 30.31 9.29
C ILE A 490 14.57 29.53 8.24
N ALA A 491 14.19 28.28 8.04
CA ALA A 491 14.89 27.31 7.20
C ALA A 491 14.56 27.48 5.71
N ALA A 492 13.32 27.84 5.39
CA ALA A 492 12.86 28.13 4.03
C ALA A 492 11.67 29.09 4.06
N SER A 493 11.55 29.93 3.02
CA SER A 493 10.37 30.77 2.76
C SER A 493 10.12 30.81 1.27
N TYR A 494 8.88 30.56 0.83
CA TYR A 494 8.50 30.60 -0.58
C TYR A 494 7.01 30.86 -0.75
N ASP A 495 6.64 31.48 -1.87
CA ASP A 495 5.24 31.69 -2.24
C ASP A 495 4.73 30.54 -3.10
N ILE A 496 3.48 30.16 -2.90
CA ILE A 496 2.74 29.24 -3.76
C ILE A 496 1.50 29.95 -4.30
N VAL A 497 1.26 29.78 -5.60
CA VAL A 497 0.01 30.22 -6.24
C VAL A 497 -0.97 29.05 -6.18
N VAL A 498 -2.14 29.30 -5.62
CA VAL A 498 -3.22 28.33 -5.45
C VAL A 498 -4.34 28.68 -6.40
N ASP A 499 -4.44 27.93 -7.49
CA ASP A 499 -5.50 28.10 -8.49
C ASP A 499 -6.89 27.81 -7.91
N SER A 500 -7.93 28.31 -8.58
CA SER A 500 -9.32 28.20 -8.17
C SER A 500 -9.82 26.76 -8.05
N GLU A 501 -9.31 25.87 -8.89
CA GLU A 501 -9.64 24.45 -8.95
C GLU A 501 -8.62 23.55 -8.25
N ALA A 502 -7.59 24.13 -7.61
CA ALA A 502 -6.56 23.34 -6.95
C ALA A 502 -7.15 22.65 -5.71
N ASP A 503 -7.09 21.31 -5.67
CA ASP A 503 -7.44 20.52 -4.49
C ASP A 503 -6.27 20.42 -3.50
N PHE A 504 -5.05 20.30 -4.03
CA PHE A 504 -3.82 20.07 -3.27
C PHE A 504 -2.66 20.84 -3.86
N THR A 505 -1.85 21.43 -3.00
CA THR A 505 -0.51 21.92 -3.33
C THR A 505 0.52 21.19 -2.47
N GLN A 506 1.72 21.03 -3.00
CA GLN A 506 2.80 20.38 -2.27
C GLN A 506 4.15 20.98 -2.65
N TYR A 507 5.07 21.01 -1.68
CA TYR A 507 6.45 21.36 -1.95
C TYR A 507 7.41 20.68 -0.96
N LYS A 508 8.54 20.20 -1.50
CA LYS A 508 9.64 19.61 -0.74
C LYS A 508 10.82 20.58 -0.76
N PRO A 509 11.04 21.38 0.30
CA PRO A 509 12.16 22.31 0.33
C PRO A 509 13.51 21.55 0.36
N PRO A 510 14.54 22.02 -0.35
CA PRO A 510 15.87 21.40 -0.37
C PRO A 510 16.66 21.77 0.89
N LEU A 511 16.21 21.32 2.06
CA LEU A 511 16.83 21.64 3.34
C LEU A 511 18.13 20.84 3.54
N SER A 512 19.21 21.53 3.91
CA SER A 512 20.45 20.90 4.36
C SER A 512 20.21 20.01 5.58
N ARG A 513 20.89 18.87 5.60
CA ARG A 513 20.82 17.86 6.68
C ARG A 513 22.10 17.88 7.54
N PRO A 514 22.05 17.36 8.77
CA PRO A 514 20.87 16.85 9.46
C PRO A 514 19.90 17.96 9.88
N LEU A 515 18.60 17.71 9.86
CA LEU A 515 17.60 18.58 10.46
C LEU A 515 17.77 18.59 11.98
N ARG A 516 17.73 19.77 12.60
CA ARG A 516 17.82 19.89 14.06
C ARG A 516 16.63 19.18 14.73
N PRO A 517 16.86 18.22 15.64
CA PRO A 517 15.77 17.55 16.33
C PRO A 517 14.96 18.51 17.20
N GLY A 518 13.65 18.25 17.30
CA GLY A 518 12.71 19.08 18.05
C GLY A 518 11.44 19.42 17.26
N VAL A 519 10.67 20.35 17.80
CA VAL A 519 9.40 20.79 17.23
C VAL A 519 9.66 21.80 16.12
N TRP A 520 9.36 21.43 14.89
CA TRP A 520 9.37 22.32 13.75
C TRP A 520 8.00 22.93 13.52
N HIS A 521 7.97 24.11 12.92
CA HIS A 521 6.75 24.83 12.57
C HIS A 521 6.73 25.10 11.07
N VAL A 522 5.60 24.81 10.43
CA VAL A 522 5.31 25.27 9.06
C VAL A 522 4.12 26.20 9.13
N ARG A 523 4.35 27.46 8.75
CA ARG A 523 3.35 28.53 8.77
C ARG A 523 2.92 28.86 7.36
N LEU A 524 1.61 29.04 7.17
CA LEU A 524 1.02 29.61 5.97
C LEU A 524 0.59 31.05 6.27
N LEU A 525 1.05 31.99 5.44
CA LEU A 525 0.75 33.40 5.57
C LEU A 525 0.12 33.96 4.29
N HIS A 526 -0.67 35.01 4.43
CA HIS A 526 -1.18 35.80 3.32
C HIS A 526 -1.03 37.27 3.68
N PHE A 527 -0.28 38.02 2.86
CA PHE A 527 0.15 39.38 3.18
C PHE A 527 0.73 39.52 4.61
N TRP A 528 1.56 38.54 5.01
CA TRP A 528 2.20 38.45 6.34
C TRP A 528 1.25 38.20 7.51
N GLU A 529 -0.05 38.03 7.29
CA GLU A 529 -0.98 37.54 8.30
C GLU A 529 -0.93 36.00 8.38
N LEU A 530 -0.76 35.46 9.58
CA LEU A 530 -0.71 34.02 9.81
C LEU A 530 -2.11 33.40 9.61
N LEU A 531 -2.26 32.60 8.56
CA LEU A 531 -3.50 31.88 8.27
C LEU A 531 -3.62 30.60 9.09
N ALA A 532 -2.56 29.80 9.07
CA ALA A 532 -2.51 28.50 9.74
C ALA A 532 -1.07 28.07 10.05
N GLU A 533 -0.94 27.22 11.06
CA GLU A 533 0.32 26.63 11.48
C GLU A 533 0.13 25.13 11.69
N VAL A 534 1.08 24.33 11.20
CA VAL A 534 1.22 22.92 11.57
C VAL A 534 2.58 22.71 12.23
N LYS A 535 2.62 21.83 13.23
CA LYS A 535 3.85 21.42 13.89
C LYS A 535 4.16 19.97 13.59
N PHE A 536 5.43 19.66 13.41
CA PHE A 536 5.91 18.28 13.28
C PHE A 536 7.17 18.08 14.11
N LEU A 537 7.48 16.82 14.44
CA LEU A 537 8.63 16.46 15.25
C LEU A 537 9.72 15.86 14.38
N VAL A 538 10.91 16.44 14.42
CA VAL A 538 12.14 15.75 14.03
C VAL A 538 12.66 15.00 15.27
N ILE A 539 12.57 13.68 15.25
CA ILE A 539 12.82 12.80 16.39
C ILE A 539 14.33 12.74 16.68
N PRO A 540 14.80 13.04 17.90
CA PRO A 540 16.18 12.78 18.27
C PRO A 540 16.44 11.27 18.32
N LEU A 541 17.35 10.78 17.48
CA LEU A 541 17.60 9.34 17.36
C LEU A 541 18.40 8.79 18.54
N THR A 542 17.93 7.71 19.15
CA THR A 542 18.66 6.92 20.16
C THR A 542 19.51 5.81 19.55
N PHE A 543 19.27 5.49 18.28
CA PHE A 543 19.98 4.47 17.51
C PHE A 543 20.56 5.07 16.22
N GLN A 544 21.70 4.55 15.80
CA GLN A 544 22.26 4.75 14.46
C GLN A 544 22.81 3.43 13.96
N ASN A 545 22.47 3.04 12.73
CA ASN A 545 22.78 1.72 12.19
C ASN A 545 22.32 0.59 13.14
N LYS A 546 21.13 0.73 13.76
CA LYS A 546 20.56 -0.22 14.74
C LYS A 546 21.33 -0.42 16.04
N VAL A 547 22.39 0.34 16.28
CA VAL A 547 23.13 0.29 17.55
C VAL A 547 22.89 1.56 18.37
N PRO A 548 22.94 1.50 19.72
CA PRO A 548 22.81 2.70 20.55
C PRO A 548 23.82 3.78 20.14
N LEU A 549 23.34 5.02 20.04
CA LEU A 549 24.13 6.16 19.58
C LEU A 549 25.43 6.32 20.38
N GLN A 550 26.55 6.51 19.69
CA GLN A 550 27.87 6.65 20.32
C GLN A 550 28.34 8.11 20.31
N LYS A 551 29.44 8.42 21.02
CA LYS A 551 30.00 9.78 21.08
C LYS A 551 30.39 10.36 19.72
N GLY A 552 30.83 9.51 18.78
CA GLY A 552 31.23 9.94 17.43
C GLY A 552 30.06 10.41 16.55
N ASP A 553 28.83 10.04 16.92
CA ASP A 553 27.62 10.21 16.10
C ASP A 553 26.82 11.47 16.44
N ARG A 554 27.26 12.24 17.44
CA ARG A 554 26.52 13.40 18.00
C ARG A 554 26.19 14.50 16.99
N SER A 555 26.92 14.56 15.88
CA SER A 555 26.67 15.52 14.81
C SER A 555 25.25 15.41 14.24
N ILE A 556 24.62 14.23 14.31
CA ILE A 556 23.26 13.99 13.80
C ILE A 556 22.18 14.81 14.53
N HIS A 557 22.45 15.34 15.73
CA HIS A 557 21.50 16.16 16.50
C HIS A 557 21.83 17.66 16.49
N SER A 558 22.94 18.10 15.89
CA SER A 558 23.39 19.50 15.96
C SER A 558 22.68 20.45 14.97
N GLY A 559 21.95 19.90 14.01
CA GLY A 559 21.47 20.64 12.84
C GLY A 559 22.55 20.80 11.77
N PRO A 560 22.27 21.50 10.66
CA PRO A 560 23.25 21.73 9.62
C PRO A 560 24.36 22.67 10.11
N PRO A 561 25.57 22.62 9.51
CA PRO A 561 26.65 23.54 9.83
C PRO A 561 26.16 25.00 9.80
N ASN A 562 26.52 25.77 10.83
CA ASN A 562 26.12 27.18 11.02
C ASN A 562 24.60 27.44 11.05
N GLY A 563 23.76 26.41 11.20
CA GLY A 563 22.30 26.54 11.12
C GLY A 563 21.80 26.93 9.73
N GLN A 564 22.61 26.68 8.68
CA GLN A 564 22.29 27.07 7.31
C GLN A 564 21.57 25.93 6.57
N TYR A 565 20.23 26.02 6.50
CA TYR A 565 19.39 25.04 5.79
C TYR A 565 19.32 25.28 4.28
N MET A 566 19.55 26.51 3.81
CA MET A 566 19.55 26.88 2.40
C MET A 566 20.65 27.91 2.13
N GLU A 567 21.06 28.06 0.87
CA GLU A 567 22.00 29.11 0.46
C GLU A 567 21.45 30.51 0.79
N GLN A 568 20.15 30.70 0.59
CA GLN A 568 19.45 31.94 0.93
C GLN A 568 19.23 32.07 2.45
N ASN A 569 19.48 33.27 2.97
CA ASN A 569 19.26 33.61 4.37
C ASN A 569 17.91 34.34 4.55
N PHE A 570 17.00 33.75 5.33
CA PHE A 570 15.68 34.29 5.60
C PHE A 570 15.53 34.97 6.96
N GLN A 571 16.61 35.09 7.75
CA GLN A 571 16.51 35.57 9.15
C GLN A 571 16.03 37.02 9.29
N ALA A 572 16.12 37.84 8.24
CA ALA A 572 15.55 39.19 8.23
C ALA A 572 14.03 39.20 8.46
N LEU A 573 13.33 38.09 8.18
CA LEU A 573 11.89 37.94 8.40
C LEU A 573 11.53 37.68 9.87
N SER A 574 12.51 37.44 10.75
CA SER A 574 12.26 37.10 12.17
C SER A 574 11.44 38.16 12.91
N GLY A 575 11.74 39.44 12.70
CA GLY A 575 10.99 40.56 13.28
C GLY A 575 9.56 40.65 12.75
N ILE A 576 9.37 40.42 11.43
CA ILE A 576 8.05 40.43 10.78
C ILE A 576 7.17 39.28 11.32
N LEU A 577 7.78 38.12 11.55
CA LEU A 577 7.09 36.91 12.03
C LEU A 577 6.94 36.86 13.56
N GLY A 578 7.40 37.89 14.28
CA GLY A 578 7.34 37.96 15.74
C GLY A 578 8.07 36.80 16.44
N LEU A 579 9.21 36.37 15.91
CA LEU A 579 9.95 35.22 16.46
C LEU A 579 10.71 35.61 17.74
N PRO A 580 10.75 34.73 18.77
CA PRO A 580 11.49 34.99 20.01
C PRO A 580 13.01 35.08 19.82
N SER A 581 13.70 35.59 20.85
CA SER A 581 15.17 35.56 20.92
C SER A 581 15.71 34.13 20.90
N ARG A 582 16.84 33.96 20.21
CA ARG A 582 17.46 32.65 19.92
C ARG A 582 18.53 32.23 20.91
N VAL A 583 19.08 33.15 21.72
CA VAL A 583 20.30 32.91 22.50
C VAL A 583 20.16 31.72 23.45
N ASP A 584 19.12 31.72 24.29
CA ASP A 584 18.93 30.68 25.31
C ASP A 584 18.54 29.33 24.67
N ILE A 585 17.71 29.38 23.62
CA ILE A 585 17.20 28.16 22.99
C ILE A 585 18.28 27.45 22.16
N GLU A 586 19.21 28.19 21.56
CA GLU A 586 20.37 27.63 20.87
C GLU A 586 21.37 26.99 21.83
N GLN A 587 21.63 27.65 22.97
CA GLN A 587 22.49 27.07 24.00
C GLN A 587 21.90 25.75 24.52
N GLU A 588 20.59 25.71 24.76
CA GLU A 588 19.90 24.49 25.18
C GLU A 588 19.93 23.41 24.09
N ALA A 589 19.71 23.77 22.82
CA ALA A 589 19.81 22.83 21.70
C ALA A 589 21.22 22.24 21.56
N ASN A 590 22.27 23.05 21.74
CA ASN A 590 23.66 22.59 21.72
C ASN A 590 24.00 21.66 22.89
N LYS A 591 23.40 21.88 24.08
CA LYS A 591 23.53 20.94 25.20
C LYS A 591 22.83 19.62 24.88
N LYS A 592 21.62 19.68 24.32
CA LYS A 592 20.82 18.49 23.95
C LYS A 592 21.49 17.64 22.88
N SER A 593 22.19 18.24 21.91
CA SER A 593 22.90 17.48 20.88
C SER A 593 24.06 16.61 21.40
N GLN A 594 24.48 16.82 22.65
CA GLN A 594 25.55 16.04 23.29
C GLN A 594 25.03 14.88 24.15
N LEU A 595 23.70 14.77 24.35
CA LEU A 595 23.09 13.76 25.21
C LEU A 595 23.27 12.36 24.61
N LEU A 596 23.43 11.37 25.49
CA LEU A 596 23.54 9.94 25.15
C LEU A 596 22.83 9.10 26.21
N GLY A 597 22.59 7.83 25.91
CA GLY A 597 22.00 6.88 26.86
C GLY A 597 20.67 7.36 27.44
N LYS A 598 20.48 7.22 28.75
CA LYS A 598 19.22 7.52 29.44
C LYS A 598 18.77 8.99 29.31
N ASP A 599 19.71 9.93 29.25
CA ASP A 599 19.35 11.35 29.11
C ASP A 599 18.81 11.66 27.70
N LEU A 600 19.37 11.01 26.67
CA LEU A 600 18.87 11.08 25.30
C LEU A 600 17.52 10.35 25.17
N GLU A 601 17.36 9.19 25.79
CA GLU A 601 16.06 8.49 25.85
C GLU A 601 14.99 9.38 26.49
N LYS A 602 15.32 10.05 27.61
CA LYS A 602 14.40 10.98 28.26
C LYS A 602 14.01 12.14 27.35
N TRP A 603 14.98 12.79 26.68
CA TRP A 603 14.68 13.85 25.72
C TRP A 603 13.80 13.36 24.56
N THR A 604 14.08 12.16 24.04
CA THR A 604 13.30 11.52 22.97
C THR A 604 11.86 11.29 23.42
N ASP A 605 11.68 10.66 24.58
CA ASP A 605 10.37 10.36 25.10
C ASP A 605 9.56 11.64 25.39
N ASP A 606 10.19 12.64 26.01
CA ASP A 606 9.55 13.92 26.31
C ASP A 606 9.13 14.64 25.01
N SER A 607 9.93 14.52 23.95
CA SER A 607 9.61 15.08 22.64
C SER A 607 8.44 14.36 21.98
N LEU A 608 8.43 13.03 21.98
CA LEU A 608 7.36 12.21 21.40
C LEU A 608 6.04 12.36 22.17
N SER A 609 6.08 12.47 23.51
CA SER A 609 4.88 12.63 24.34
C SER A 609 4.08 13.91 24.04
N ARG A 610 4.67 14.90 23.35
CA ARG A 610 3.96 16.10 22.88
C ARG A 610 3.07 15.82 21.69
N PHE A 611 3.43 14.85 20.85
CA PHE A 611 2.74 14.48 19.62
C PHE A 611 2.02 13.14 19.71
N TRP A 612 2.26 12.36 20.76
CA TRP A 612 1.72 11.01 20.91
C TRP A 612 1.19 10.80 22.32
N SER A 613 0.14 9.98 22.43
CA SER A 613 -0.41 9.54 23.71
C SER A 613 -0.78 8.08 23.69
N VAL A 614 -0.74 7.47 24.88
CA VAL A 614 -1.18 6.10 25.10
C VAL A 614 -2.71 6.07 25.14
N GLY A 615 -3.33 5.53 24.08
CA GLY A 615 -4.77 5.35 23.96
C GLY A 615 -5.30 4.14 24.71
N GLY A 616 -4.53 3.06 24.75
CA GLY A 616 -4.89 1.84 25.46
C GLY A 616 -3.69 0.94 25.69
N ILE A 617 -3.79 0.09 26.71
CA ILE A 617 -2.86 -1.01 26.97
C ILE A 617 -3.69 -2.22 27.33
N CYS A 618 -3.38 -3.36 26.73
CA CYS A 618 -4.01 -4.64 27.03
C CYS A 618 -2.95 -5.73 27.16
N THR A 619 -3.31 -6.85 27.77
CA THR A 619 -2.45 -8.03 27.89
C THR A 619 -2.97 -9.14 26.99
N LYS A 620 -2.08 -9.92 26.34
CA LYS A 620 -2.47 -11.01 25.45
C LYS A 620 -3.38 -12.04 26.14
N THR A 621 -3.11 -12.31 27.41
CA THR A 621 -3.90 -13.15 28.32
C THR A 621 -4.11 -12.40 29.64
N SER A 622 -5.00 -12.88 30.51
CA SER A 622 -5.20 -12.28 31.85
C SER A 622 -3.86 -12.13 32.58
N SER A 623 -3.57 -10.92 33.08
CA SER A 623 -2.31 -10.58 33.74
C SER A 623 -2.40 -10.75 35.25
N PRO A 624 -1.62 -11.66 35.88
CA PRO A 624 -1.51 -11.73 37.33
C PRO A 624 -0.82 -10.50 37.91
N SER A 625 0.15 -9.94 37.18
CA SER A 625 0.94 -8.78 37.60
C SER A 625 0.16 -7.47 37.54
N CYS A 626 -0.88 -7.42 36.69
CA CYS A 626 -1.72 -6.24 36.50
C CYS A 626 -3.18 -6.62 36.15
N PRO A 627 -3.96 -7.08 37.15
CA PRO A 627 -5.30 -7.65 36.90
C PRO A 627 -6.34 -6.69 36.31
N HIS A 628 -6.09 -5.37 36.36
CA HIS A 628 -7.00 -4.36 35.83
C HIS A 628 -6.79 -4.07 34.34
N LEU A 629 -5.74 -4.61 33.72
CA LEU A 629 -5.56 -4.50 32.28
C LEU A 629 -6.53 -5.46 31.57
N PRO A 630 -7.25 -4.98 30.55
CA PRO A 630 -8.14 -5.84 29.78
C PRO A 630 -7.32 -6.84 28.97
N VAL A 631 -7.93 -7.99 28.69
CA VAL A 631 -7.38 -8.93 27.70
C VAL A 631 -7.54 -8.32 26.31
N CYS A 632 -6.49 -8.41 25.50
CA CYS A 632 -6.45 -7.78 24.18
C CYS A 632 -7.59 -8.21 23.25
N ALA A 633 -8.02 -9.47 23.32
CA ALA A 633 -9.13 -10.00 22.53
C ALA A 633 -10.50 -9.36 22.89
N ASP A 634 -10.64 -8.82 24.10
CA ASP A 634 -11.90 -8.21 24.57
C ASP A 634 -11.98 -6.71 24.26
N THR A 635 -10.92 -6.13 23.71
CA THR A 635 -10.90 -4.71 23.32
C THR A 635 -11.38 -4.54 21.88
N HIS A 636 -11.76 -3.32 21.49
CA HIS A 636 -12.23 -3.01 20.14
C HIS A 636 -11.13 -2.50 19.19
N TRP A 637 -9.93 -2.21 19.70
CA TRP A 637 -8.84 -1.57 18.96
C TRP A 637 -7.64 -2.50 18.74
N SER A 638 -7.49 -3.53 19.57
CA SER A 638 -6.35 -4.45 19.54
C SER A 638 -6.28 -5.22 18.23
N SER A 639 -5.07 -5.55 17.78
CA SER A 639 -4.89 -6.43 16.62
C SER A 639 -5.37 -7.86 16.90
N LEU A 640 -5.48 -8.23 18.17
CA LEU A 640 -6.00 -9.53 18.62
C LEU A 640 -7.53 -9.53 18.85
N SER A 641 -8.19 -8.39 18.65
CA SER A 641 -9.66 -8.32 18.71
C SER A 641 -10.30 -9.07 17.53
N PRO A 642 -11.53 -9.60 17.69
CA PRO A 642 -12.23 -10.31 16.62
C PRO A 642 -12.38 -9.44 15.36
N ASP A 643 -12.06 -10.02 14.21
CA ASP A 643 -12.16 -9.35 12.91
C ASP A 643 -12.85 -10.27 11.88
N PRO A 644 -14.17 -10.54 12.04
CA PRO A 644 -14.87 -11.56 11.28
C PRO A 644 -14.84 -11.35 9.76
N LYS A 645 -14.66 -10.11 9.28
CA LYS A 645 -14.56 -9.83 7.84
C LYS A 645 -13.26 -10.33 7.21
N SER A 646 -12.18 -10.47 7.99
CA SER A 646 -10.89 -11.00 7.49
C SER A 646 -10.58 -12.42 7.99
N GLU A 647 -11.33 -12.93 8.98
CA GLU A 647 -11.25 -14.31 9.44
C GLU A 647 -11.77 -15.31 8.40
N LEU A 648 -10.94 -16.32 8.09
CA LEU A 648 -11.33 -17.49 7.29
C LEU A 648 -11.73 -18.62 8.25
N ARG A 649 -13.04 -18.88 8.35
CA ARG A 649 -13.62 -19.90 9.24
C ARG A 649 -13.83 -21.22 8.50
N SER A 650 -14.62 -22.14 9.07
CA SER A 650 -15.02 -23.38 8.42
C SER A 650 -15.84 -23.13 7.15
N ILE A 651 -15.67 -24.01 6.15
CA ILE A 651 -16.44 -23.99 4.91
C ILE A 651 -17.91 -24.28 5.21
N GLY A 652 -18.80 -23.42 4.71
CA GLY A 652 -20.25 -23.58 4.84
C GLY A 652 -20.80 -24.77 4.04
N PRO A 653 -22.06 -25.17 4.28
CA PRO A 653 -22.70 -26.28 3.55
C PRO A 653 -22.84 -26.00 2.04
N ASP A 654 -22.92 -24.73 1.66
CA ASP A 654 -22.91 -24.23 0.28
C ASP A 654 -21.51 -24.18 -0.35
N GLY A 655 -20.47 -24.57 0.38
CA GLY A 655 -19.09 -24.58 -0.10
C GLY A 655 -18.37 -23.23 -0.07
N ARG A 656 -18.96 -22.20 0.56
CA ARG A 656 -18.43 -20.82 0.65
C ARG A 656 -17.82 -20.54 2.03
N LEU A 657 -17.07 -19.44 2.14
CA LEU A 657 -16.55 -18.90 3.41
C LEU A 657 -17.25 -17.59 3.84
N ARG A 658 -17.82 -16.88 2.88
CA ARG A 658 -18.61 -15.65 3.06
C ARG A 658 -20.06 -15.99 2.82
#